data_AF-A0A7W9LJ56-F1
#
_entry.id   AF-A0A7W9LJ56-F1
#
_cell.length_a   1.000
_cell.length_b   1.000
_cell.length_c   1.000
_cell.angle_alpha   90.00
_cell.angle_beta   90.00
_cell.angle_gamma   90.00
#
_symmetry.space_group_name_H-M   'P 1'
#
loop_
_entity.id
_entity.type
_entity.pdbx_description
1 polymer ?
#
loop_
_entity_poly.entity_id
_entity_poly.type
_entity_poly.pdbx_seq_one_letter_code
_entity_poly.pdbx_strand_id
1 'polypeptide(L)'
;MTRLRRLAVPVTVAALAAAGLTVGPAAADDEWLFADDFSAGMSGWRAVTGALDEWTVGGTEFSYTTVDTITEASGRYITPDPAVVLPEQYEIRVRARIDAFGAADAVPLNVLTDWTDTSGPRSGNVSLQVAGLSTIRMARPIGAAECVGSAPALETGEWFDVTMRRAGGILAVEVDGERVAAVRAGGTGGSIGLGVYRSRTSIASIAVYPLTEVPDDHPAQPTGCDWTGPGTPGEAQPVILNQSGFNTGLPKRFTAPKAEDGATFTVVDSSGAERFAGTVTGGIGDFSDFRPPAGEGDYRVLVSGAAGEGESVPFGIGPAWIERVSYENALAFMTGSRCYFGNAAASDVGWHTPRCRWSVMWRDGDTYSFEVPTLIDLFSANPSAFEGLRFDDAVYAGMAYELPADTPEVVRLIAWGVDRMLAHDVNHTLWKEQLAAFLRAYPDLAEWIPAQMYEDARDYLFPLWGHAPHDRFTSAYDYTPHTADLFQTYTQVGTGKGELPPGHSIRANLDMYDVALREGRDDAPAYLDAARRNAAWIVENLDWTDPRTTKGQRMSEHVTVTALVDFLRRHPSEAPAGTEAKIADWAAVAVGRSDNLWDFRKYSDDRWTIPSFAGGGAGDPNETGNIAGLAAPALAAASVVDDPALAGRLREIAVAAVDNVFGRNPTGRHASYRAATTQWGFEGAELGWFSEYQGGAGLLQGVPGVLDGSPKNAHFPYAPGVGNIGHSEGWVAFNTAWNESLAWLADAETSLRVVDGAVELTAPLDLDTTALDSATVQVRVGSGAPVELPVQQVSASSSVFRGSLDTDALGASPGDVVTVTYGLGSFTRTATMTVVAADACPDGHPDGVTVSFGGVDSGVANHDGGDGCTFLDAVDARGPFADHGALVRAVRDTAVAWRDAGLLSRDESQALLTAAARSEAL
;
A
#
# COMPACT_ATOMS: atom_id res chain seq x y z
N MET A 1 24.38 45.10 51.85
CA MET A 1 24.87 44.49 53.09
C MET A 1 25.29 43.05 52.79
N THR A 2 26.60 42.80 52.75
CA THR A 2 27.33 41.58 53.20
C THR A 2 26.51 40.28 53.30
N ARG A 3 26.74 39.19 52.55
CA ARG A 3 27.87 38.21 52.50
C ARG A 3 27.33 37.01 51.66
N LEU A 4 28.04 36.11 50.98
CA LEU A 4 29.44 35.76 50.75
C LEU A 4 29.47 34.78 49.54
N ARG A 5 30.36 35.02 48.57
CA ARG A 5 30.78 34.07 47.52
C ARG A 5 31.84 33.11 48.08
N ARG A 6 31.93 31.88 47.54
CA ARG A 6 33.20 31.13 47.46
C ARG A 6 33.45 30.68 46.02
N LEU A 7 34.66 30.98 45.58
CA LEU A 7 35.27 30.69 44.28
C LEU A 7 35.86 29.27 44.25
N ALA A 8 35.97 28.72 43.05
CA ALA A 8 37.18 28.05 42.60
C ALA A 8 37.45 28.43 41.12
N VAL A 9 38.71 28.73 40.81
CA VAL A 9 39.31 29.04 39.50
C VAL A 9 40.60 28.17 39.41
N PRO A 10 41.38 28.16 38.31
CA PRO A 10 41.37 27.17 37.24
C PRO A 10 42.74 26.43 37.11
N VAL A 11 42.85 25.43 36.23
CA VAL A 11 44.14 25.12 35.57
C VAL A 11 43.89 24.72 34.12
N THR A 12 44.48 25.50 33.22
CA THR A 12 44.66 25.28 31.77
C THR A 12 45.78 24.28 31.47
N VAL A 13 45.59 23.39 30.49
CA VAL A 13 46.66 22.96 29.56
C VAL A 13 46.06 22.75 28.16
N ALA A 14 46.82 23.21 27.17
CA ALA A 14 46.48 23.34 25.76
C ALA A 14 46.62 22.03 24.93
N ALA A 15 46.13 22.14 23.70
CA ALA A 15 45.89 21.12 22.68
C ALA A 15 47.11 20.36 22.12
N LEU A 16 46.84 19.16 21.61
CA LEU A 16 47.46 18.59 20.40
C LEU A 16 46.44 17.65 19.73
N ALA A 17 46.12 17.96 18.47
CA ALA A 17 45.28 17.15 17.59
C ALA A 17 46.09 16.03 16.93
N ALA A 18 45.51 14.83 16.80
CA ALA A 18 45.60 14.01 15.58
C ALA A 18 44.73 12.74 15.68
N ALA A 19 43.87 12.59 14.67
CA ALA A 19 43.42 11.35 14.03
C ALA A 19 42.51 10.37 14.80
N GLY A 20 41.22 10.42 14.44
CA GLY A 20 40.55 9.27 13.80
C GLY A 20 39.76 8.33 14.70
N LEU A 21 38.44 8.60 14.82
CA LEU A 21 37.35 7.71 14.40
C LEU A 21 36.03 8.30 14.91
N THR A 22 35.17 8.64 13.95
CA THR A 22 33.83 9.20 14.13
C THR A 22 32.88 8.10 14.58
N VAL A 23 32.27 8.31 15.74
CA VAL A 23 31.17 7.53 16.29
C VAL A 23 29.88 7.93 15.56
N GLY A 24 29.18 6.97 14.94
CA GLY A 24 27.80 7.11 14.48
C GLY A 24 26.81 6.86 15.64
N PRO A 25 25.51 7.22 15.49
CA PRO A 25 24.55 7.09 16.58
C PRO A 25 24.29 5.61 16.87
N ALA A 26 24.68 5.19 18.06
CA ALA A 26 24.34 3.89 18.61
C ALA A 26 22.84 3.85 18.96
N ALA A 27 22.14 2.87 18.42
CA ALA A 27 20.96 2.32 19.09
C ALA A 27 21.38 1.86 20.50
N ALA A 28 20.49 2.03 21.47
CA ALA A 28 20.75 1.71 22.87
C ALA A 28 21.41 0.33 23.03
N ASP A 29 22.55 0.28 23.71
CA ASP A 29 23.30 -0.93 24.02
C ASP A 29 22.48 -1.86 24.92
N ASP A 30 21.78 -2.83 24.34
CA ASP A 30 21.46 -4.07 25.03
C ASP A 30 22.71 -4.97 24.97
N GLU A 31 23.58 -4.84 25.97
CA GLU A 31 24.85 -5.55 26.08
C GLU A 31 24.60 -7.07 26.09
N TRP A 32 25.01 -7.76 25.02
CA TRP A 32 24.95 -9.23 24.93
C TRP A 32 25.87 -9.88 25.99
N LEU A 33 25.43 -10.99 26.57
CA LEU A 33 26.25 -11.82 27.46
C LEU A 33 27.38 -12.53 26.70
N PHE A 34 27.13 -12.84 25.43
CA PHE A 34 28.06 -13.46 24.51
C PHE A 34 27.59 -13.20 23.09
N ALA A 35 28.51 -12.85 22.19
CA ALA A 35 28.23 -12.79 20.76
C ALA A 35 29.49 -13.17 19.98
N ASP A 36 29.30 -13.91 18.89
CA ASP A 36 30.37 -14.26 17.96
C ASP A 36 29.82 -14.35 16.54
N ASP A 37 30.47 -13.67 15.61
CA ASP A 37 30.22 -13.70 14.15
C ASP A 37 31.33 -14.46 13.39
N PHE A 38 32.21 -15.13 14.13
CA PHE A 38 33.36 -15.90 13.67
C PHE A 38 34.40 -15.09 12.87
N SER A 39 34.32 -13.76 12.85
CA SER A 39 35.31 -12.88 12.19
C SER A 39 36.70 -12.98 12.84
N ALA A 40 36.74 -13.27 14.15
CA ALA A 40 37.95 -13.50 14.94
C ALA A 40 38.43 -14.97 14.92
N GLY A 41 37.85 -15.81 14.06
CA GLY A 41 38.13 -17.23 14.01
C GLY A 41 37.48 -18.02 15.16
N MET A 42 37.99 -19.22 15.44
CA MET A 42 37.47 -20.09 16.51
C MET A 42 38.08 -19.80 17.90
N SER A 43 38.74 -18.66 18.09
CA SER A 43 39.58 -18.42 19.30
C SER A 43 38.79 -18.31 20.62
N GLY A 44 37.51 -17.94 20.56
CA GLY A 44 36.59 -17.91 21.71
C GLY A 44 35.90 -19.24 22.02
N TRP A 45 36.31 -20.33 21.37
CA TRP A 45 35.62 -21.63 21.44
C TRP A 45 36.55 -22.75 21.86
N ARG A 46 35.97 -23.78 22.48
CA ARG A 46 36.62 -25.08 22.69
C ARG A 46 35.76 -26.21 22.15
N ALA A 47 36.43 -27.23 21.60
CA ALA A 47 35.79 -28.47 21.21
C ALA A 47 35.37 -29.28 22.44
N VAL A 48 34.15 -29.81 22.39
CA VAL A 48 33.60 -30.75 23.38
C VAL A 48 33.73 -32.17 22.83
N THR A 49 33.48 -32.33 21.53
CA THR A 49 33.76 -33.57 20.79
C THR A 49 34.46 -33.24 19.47
N GLY A 50 35.37 -34.12 19.06
CA GLY A 50 36.28 -33.85 17.94
C GLY A 50 37.33 -32.80 18.30
N ALA A 51 37.78 -32.07 17.29
CA ALA A 51 38.78 -31.01 17.41
C ALA A 51 38.28 -29.69 16.79
N LEU A 52 38.85 -28.58 17.25
CA LEU A 52 38.42 -27.24 16.86
C LEU A 52 38.86 -26.89 15.42
N ASP A 53 39.90 -27.52 14.90
CA ASP A 53 40.39 -27.35 13.52
C ASP A 53 39.49 -28.03 12.47
N GLU A 54 38.53 -28.85 12.90
CA GLU A 54 37.44 -29.35 12.04
C GLU A 54 36.41 -28.25 11.71
N TRP A 55 36.44 -27.13 12.43
CA TRP A 55 35.57 -25.96 12.22
C TRP A 55 36.32 -24.91 11.41
N THR A 56 36.05 -24.88 10.11
CA THR A 56 36.76 -24.04 9.15
C THR A 56 36.04 -22.70 8.96
N VAL A 57 36.76 -21.60 9.12
CA VAL A 57 36.21 -20.25 8.91
C VAL A 57 36.33 -19.85 7.44
N GLY A 58 35.26 -19.31 6.88
CA GLY A 58 35.17 -18.87 5.49
C GLY A 58 34.16 -17.75 5.28
N GLY A 59 33.91 -17.42 4.00
CA GLY A 59 32.94 -16.42 3.56
C GLY A 59 33.55 -15.20 2.89
N THR A 60 32.90 -14.71 1.82
CA THR A 60 33.31 -13.52 1.06
C THR A 60 32.46 -12.28 1.37
N GLU A 61 31.22 -12.49 1.83
CA GLU A 61 30.25 -11.43 2.15
C GLU A 61 30.26 -11.11 3.66
N PHE A 62 30.28 -12.14 4.50
CA PHE A 62 30.49 -12.09 5.95
C PHE A 62 31.16 -13.39 6.42
N SER A 63 31.75 -13.38 7.62
CA SER A 63 32.43 -14.54 8.21
C SER A 63 31.43 -15.58 8.71
N TYR A 64 31.77 -16.85 8.53
CA TYR A 64 31.03 -17.97 9.12
C TYR A 64 31.98 -19.14 9.38
N THR A 65 31.61 -20.03 10.29
CA THR A 65 32.29 -21.30 10.52
C THR A 65 31.56 -22.45 9.86
N THR A 66 32.27 -23.43 9.32
CA THR A 66 31.71 -24.65 8.68
C THR A 66 32.33 -25.88 9.28
N VAL A 67 31.50 -26.86 9.62
CA VAL A 67 31.94 -28.21 9.99
C VAL A 67 31.24 -29.24 9.10
N ASP A 68 32.00 -30.23 8.64
CA ASP A 68 31.48 -31.35 7.85
C ASP A 68 31.52 -32.62 8.69
N THR A 69 30.35 -33.16 9.01
CA THR A 69 30.20 -34.37 9.83
C THR A 69 29.50 -35.50 9.09
N ILE A 70 29.34 -35.41 7.77
CA ILE A 70 28.55 -36.35 6.97
C ILE A 70 29.05 -37.79 7.13
N THR A 71 30.37 -37.99 7.16
CA THR A 71 31.00 -39.31 7.28
C THR A 71 31.33 -39.70 8.72
N GLU A 72 31.02 -38.84 9.69
CA GLU A 72 31.49 -39.01 11.07
C GLU A 72 30.58 -39.90 11.92
N ALA A 73 31.20 -40.71 12.77
CA ALA A 73 30.47 -41.64 13.64
C ALA A 73 29.77 -40.94 14.83
N SER A 74 30.20 -39.72 15.18
CA SER A 74 29.67 -38.89 16.27
C SER A 74 29.61 -37.42 15.87
N GLY A 75 28.68 -36.67 16.47
CA GLY A 75 28.56 -35.23 16.22
C GLY A 75 29.76 -34.44 16.73
N ARG A 76 29.98 -33.27 16.13
CA ARG A 76 30.97 -32.29 16.55
C ARG A 76 30.27 -31.20 17.32
N TYR A 77 30.77 -30.92 18.52
CA TYR A 77 30.17 -29.97 19.44
C TYR A 77 31.22 -29.00 19.94
N ILE A 78 30.87 -27.72 20.01
CA ILE A 78 31.69 -26.63 20.53
C ILE A 78 30.91 -25.84 21.57
N THR A 79 31.63 -25.21 22.48
CA THR A 79 31.10 -24.30 23.51
C THR A 79 32.02 -23.10 23.64
N PRO A 80 31.52 -21.92 24.06
CA PRO A 80 32.37 -20.78 24.37
C PRO A 80 33.42 -21.13 25.45
N ASP A 81 34.59 -20.50 25.35
CA ASP A 81 35.69 -20.59 26.32
C ASP A 81 36.23 -19.18 26.68
N PRO A 82 36.01 -18.69 27.92
CA PRO A 82 35.32 -19.35 29.02
C PRO A 82 33.82 -19.55 28.74
N ALA A 83 33.22 -20.55 29.40
CA ALA A 83 31.80 -20.83 29.28
C ALA A 83 30.94 -19.63 29.72
N VAL A 84 29.86 -19.38 28.98
CA VAL A 84 28.90 -18.30 29.27
C VAL A 84 28.08 -18.68 30.49
N VAL A 85 27.80 -17.73 31.38
CA VAL A 85 26.91 -17.95 32.53
C VAL A 85 25.53 -17.41 32.18
N LEU A 86 24.59 -18.32 31.90
CA LEU A 86 23.23 -17.96 31.56
C LEU A 86 22.42 -17.50 32.79
N PRO A 87 21.73 -16.35 32.74
CA PRO A 87 20.82 -15.90 33.78
C PRO A 87 19.54 -16.76 33.80
N GLU A 88 18.61 -16.44 34.69
CA GLU A 88 17.30 -17.10 34.70
C GLU A 88 16.48 -16.79 33.43
N GLN A 89 16.64 -15.61 32.83
CA GLN A 89 15.90 -15.23 31.65
C GLN A 89 16.85 -14.69 30.58
N TYR A 90 16.80 -15.26 29.39
CA TYR A 90 17.71 -14.93 28.29
C TYR A 90 17.10 -15.28 26.94
N GLU A 91 17.70 -14.74 25.89
CA GLU A 91 17.44 -15.10 24.50
C GLU A 91 18.75 -15.51 23.81
N ILE A 92 18.69 -16.57 23.02
CA ILE A 92 19.78 -16.99 22.13
C ILE A 92 19.31 -16.80 20.70
N ARG A 93 20.12 -16.17 19.86
CA ARG A 93 19.91 -16.08 18.40
C ARG A 93 21.05 -16.78 17.69
N VAL A 94 20.75 -17.68 16.77
CA VAL A 94 21.72 -18.42 15.96
C VAL A 94 21.33 -18.32 14.50
N ARG A 95 22.28 -17.97 13.63
CA ARG A 95 22.09 -17.99 12.17
C ARG A 95 22.92 -19.09 11.55
N ALA A 96 22.28 -20.02 10.85
CA ALA A 96 22.92 -21.21 10.30
C ALA A 96 22.45 -21.51 8.87
N ARG A 97 23.21 -22.33 8.15
CA ARG A 97 22.89 -22.81 6.80
C ARG A 97 23.28 -24.27 6.68
N ILE A 98 22.38 -25.08 6.15
CA ILE A 98 22.64 -26.51 5.88
C ILE A 98 23.28 -26.60 4.50
N ASP A 99 24.58 -26.86 4.40
CA ASP A 99 25.27 -26.96 3.12
C ASP A 99 25.00 -28.31 2.42
N ALA A 100 24.92 -29.39 3.20
CA ALA A 100 24.60 -30.73 2.72
C ALA A 100 24.13 -31.64 3.86
N PHE A 101 23.21 -32.55 3.58
CA PHE A 101 22.60 -33.44 4.58
C PHE A 101 22.71 -34.91 4.13
N GLY A 102 23.18 -35.79 5.02
CA GLY A 102 23.52 -37.16 4.67
C GLY A 102 22.42 -38.20 4.92
N ALA A 103 22.07 -38.43 6.18
CA ALA A 103 21.24 -39.56 6.62
C ALA A 103 19.93 -39.11 7.28
N ALA A 104 18.92 -39.97 7.30
CA ALA A 104 17.60 -39.66 7.87
C ALA A 104 17.62 -39.33 9.38
N ASP A 105 18.69 -39.68 10.10
CA ASP A 105 18.91 -39.40 11.52
C ASP A 105 19.88 -38.23 11.77
N ALA A 106 20.24 -37.48 10.73
CA ALA A 106 21.17 -36.37 10.86
C ALA A 106 20.53 -35.18 11.59
N VAL A 107 21.38 -34.44 12.29
CA VAL A 107 21.02 -33.26 13.10
C VAL A 107 21.87 -32.11 12.55
N PRO A 108 21.35 -31.31 11.60
CA PRO A 108 22.12 -30.25 10.94
C PRO A 108 22.55 -29.17 11.92
N LEU A 109 21.72 -28.88 12.90
CA LEU A 109 22.01 -27.92 13.95
C LEU A 109 21.46 -28.44 15.27
N ASN A 110 22.30 -28.42 16.29
CA ASN A 110 21.95 -28.67 17.67
C ASN A 110 22.38 -27.46 18.51
N VAL A 111 21.41 -26.81 19.16
CA VAL A 111 21.67 -25.70 20.09
C VAL A 111 21.40 -26.20 21.51
N LEU A 112 22.47 -26.34 22.29
CA LEU A 112 22.40 -26.72 23.70
C LEU A 112 22.25 -25.46 24.52
N THR A 113 21.34 -25.51 25.49
CA THR A 113 21.18 -24.44 26.47
C THR A 113 21.04 -25.00 27.88
N ASP A 114 21.16 -24.12 28.87
CA ASP A 114 21.20 -24.47 30.30
C ASP A 114 22.30 -25.52 30.60
N TRP A 115 23.39 -25.55 29.81
CA TRP A 115 24.34 -26.67 29.79
C TRP A 115 25.36 -26.57 30.93
N THR A 116 25.01 -27.17 32.07
CA THR A 116 25.75 -27.07 33.34
C THR A 116 27.03 -27.89 33.41
N ASP A 117 27.08 -29.07 32.76
CA ASP A 117 28.29 -29.91 32.64
C ASP A 117 28.76 -29.94 31.19
N THR A 118 29.59 -28.96 30.83
CA THR A 118 30.13 -28.77 29.48
C THR A 118 31.29 -29.74 29.13
N SER A 119 31.46 -30.83 29.89
CA SER A 119 32.45 -31.87 29.59
C SER A 119 31.95 -32.91 28.57
N GLY A 120 30.65 -32.98 28.33
CA GLY A 120 30.07 -33.87 27.32
C GLY A 120 28.68 -33.42 26.86
N PRO A 121 28.38 -33.48 25.55
CA PRO A 121 27.13 -32.95 24.99
C PRO A 121 25.90 -33.78 25.40
N ARG A 122 26.12 -34.84 26.19
CA ARG A 122 25.10 -35.79 26.67
C ARG A 122 24.57 -35.46 28.08
N SER A 123 25.12 -34.46 28.77
CA SER A 123 24.75 -34.17 30.16
C SER A 123 23.48 -33.30 30.27
N GLY A 124 22.35 -33.94 30.60
CA GLY A 124 21.24 -33.44 31.45
C GLY A 124 20.27 -32.32 30.98
N ASN A 125 20.60 -31.50 29.98
CA ASN A 125 19.88 -30.23 29.72
C ASN A 125 18.96 -30.27 28.50
N VAL A 126 18.27 -29.18 28.17
CA VAL A 126 17.34 -29.12 27.02
C VAL A 126 18.10 -28.61 25.79
N SER A 127 17.87 -29.26 24.65
CA SER A 127 18.47 -28.88 23.36
C SER A 127 17.40 -28.79 22.28
N LEU A 128 17.56 -27.79 21.39
CA LEU A 128 16.93 -27.79 20.09
C LEU A 128 17.77 -28.63 19.14
N GLN A 129 17.13 -29.61 18.49
CA GLN A 129 17.71 -30.36 17.39
C GLN A 129 16.88 -30.08 16.14
N VAL A 130 17.47 -29.41 15.15
CA VAL A 130 16.95 -29.46 13.78
C VAL A 130 17.16 -30.90 13.33
N ALA A 131 16.08 -31.60 12.99
CA ALA A 131 16.06 -33.06 12.79
C ALA A 131 15.63 -33.40 11.35
N GLY A 132 16.21 -32.69 10.38
CA GLY A 132 15.85 -32.72 8.97
C GLY A 132 15.58 -31.30 8.45
N LEU A 133 14.98 -31.20 7.27
CA LEU A 133 14.66 -29.91 6.63
C LEU A 133 13.31 -29.34 7.03
N SER A 134 12.44 -30.07 7.74
CA SER A 134 11.11 -29.58 8.13
C SER A 134 10.64 -30.15 9.46
N THR A 135 11.60 -30.61 10.27
CA THR A 135 11.34 -31.28 11.54
C THR A 135 12.28 -30.74 12.58
N ILE A 136 11.74 -30.45 13.75
CA ILE A 136 12.52 -30.14 14.95
C ILE A 136 12.22 -31.15 16.05
N ARG A 137 13.18 -31.25 16.96
CA ARG A 137 13.08 -32.09 18.15
C ARG A 137 13.61 -31.31 19.33
N MET A 138 12.79 -31.17 20.36
CA MET A 138 13.24 -30.75 21.68
C MET A 138 13.60 -31.99 22.48
N ALA A 139 14.85 -32.08 22.94
CA ALA A 139 15.32 -33.29 23.62
C ALA A 139 16.27 -32.99 24.76
N ARG A 140 16.28 -33.91 25.74
CA ARG A 140 17.38 -34.05 26.68
C ARG A 140 18.42 -35.01 26.08
N PRO A 141 19.72 -34.68 26.08
CA PRO A 141 20.75 -35.47 25.37
C PRO A 141 20.94 -36.96 25.76
N ILE A 142 20.32 -37.46 26.83
CA ILE A 142 20.23 -38.90 27.20
C ILE A 142 18.76 -39.38 27.37
N GLY A 143 17.78 -38.51 27.11
CA GLY A 143 16.35 -38.78 27.33
C GLY A 143 15.55 -39.06 26.06
N ALA A 144 14.28 -39.44 26.24
CA ALA A 144 13.28 -39.35 25.19
C ALA A 144 13.16 -37.91 24.70
N ALA A 145 12.70 -37.71 23.47
CA ALA A 145 12.31 -36.38 23.01
C ALA A 145 11.24 -35.82 23.98
N GLU A 146 11.41 -34.57 24.41
CA GLU A 146 10.34 -33.83 25.10
C GLU A 146 9.19 -33.61 24.12
N CYS A 147 9.54 -33.29 22.86
CA CYS A 147 8.63 -33.32 21.73
C CYS A 147 9.40 -33.47 20.42
N VAL A 148 8.68 -33.91 19.38
CA VAL A 148 9.10 -33.90 17.98
C VAL A 148 7.93 -33.33 17.20
N GLY A 149 8.19 -32.35 16.34
CA GLY A 149 7.15 -31.69 15.57
C GLY A 149 7.68 -31.15 14.24
N SER A 150 6.74 -30.73 13.41
CA SER A 150 7.07 -30.04 12.17
C SER A 150 7.65 -28.66 12.46
N ALA A 151 8.36 -28.10 11.48
CA ALA A 151 8.90 -26.75 11.48
C ALA A 151 8.83 -26.19 10.05
N PRO A 152 9.02 -24.86 9.87
CA PRO A 152 9.20 -24.28 8.54
C PRO A 152 10.19 -25.10 7.70
N ALA A 153 9.89 -25.21 6.41
CA ALA A 153 10.76 -25.94 5.49
C ALA A 153 12.05 -25.14 5.26
N LEU A 154 13.17 -25.72 5.64
CA LEU A 154 14.53 -25.23 5.42
C LEU A 154 15.06 -25.76 4.09
N GLU A 155 15.80 -24.93 3.35
CA GLU A 155 16.46 -25.35 2.12
C GLU A 155 17.98 -25.51 2.31
N THR A 156 18.57 -26.49 1.63
CA THR A 156 20.02 -26.62 1.63
C THR A 156 20.64 -25.48 0.84
N GLY A 157 21.65 -24.83 1.40
CA GLY A 157 22.30 -23.67 0.80
C GLY A 157 21.68 -22.32 1.18
N GLU A 158 20.60 -22.30 1.97
CA GLU A 158 19.98 -21.08 2.49
C GLU A 158 20.24 -20.87 3.99
N TRP A 159 20.38 -19.61 4.38
CA TRP A 159 20.52 -19.24 5.78
C TRP A 159 19.15 -19.21 6.44
N PHE A 160 19.06 -19.75 7.65
CA PHE A 160 17.89 -19.71 8.52
C PHE A 160 18.29 -19.25 9.92
N ASP A 161 17.33 -18.67 10.62
CA ASP A 161 17.50 -18.13 11.96
C ASP A 161 16.80 -18.99 13.00
N VAL A 162 17.45 -19.16 14.14
CA VAL A 162 16.91 -19.84 15.32
C VAL A 162 16.94 -18.85 16.47
N THR A 163 15.78 -18.63 17.08
CA THR A 163 15.67 -17.87 18.33
C THR A 163 15.19 -18.79 19.45
N MET A 164 15.89 -18.80 20.57
CA MET A 164 15.50 -19.55 21.77
C MET A 164 15.35 -18.59 22.96
N ARG A 165 14.11 -18.37 23.40
CA ARG A 165 13.79 -17.51 24.56
C ARG A 165 13.51 -18.37 25.79
N ARG A 166 14.25 -18.14 26.87
CA ARG A 166 13.97 -18.72 28.19
C ARG A 166 13.40 -17.64 29.09
N ALA A 167 12.15 -17.80 29.53
CA ALA A 167 11.51 -16.93 30.51
C ALA A 167 10.39 -17.70 31.24
N GLY A 168 10.06 -17.33 32.48
CA GLY A 168 8.94 -17.94 33.22
C GLY A 168 9.02 -19.46 33.42
N GLY A 169 10.21 -20.06 33.33
CA GLY A 169 10.41 -21.52 33.38
C GLY A 169 10.09 -22.28 32.08
N ILE A 170 9.84 -21.55 30.99
CA ILE A 170 9.56 -22.08 29.65
C ILE A 170 10.69 -21.69 28.70
N LEU A 171 11.07 -22.62 27.83
CA LEU A 171 11.96 -22.41 26.70
C LEU A 171 11.12 -22.46 25.42
N ALA A 172 10.92 -21.29 24.81
CA ALA A 172 10.28 -21.12 23.52
C ALA A 172 11.35 -21.11 22.42
N VAL A 173 11.04 -21.74 21.29
CA VAL A 173 11.93 -21.82 20.13
C VAL A 173 11.18 -21.35 18.90
N GLU A 174 11.84 -20.47 18.15
CA GLU A 174 11.43 -20.00 16.84
C GLU A 174 12.45 -20.45 15.78
N VAL A 175 11.97 -20.81 14.61
CA VAL A 175 12.77 -21.03 13.40
C VAL A 175 12.21 -20.11 12.34
N ASP A 176 13.04 -19.22 11.78
CA ASP A 176 12.62 -18.17 10.84
C ASP A 176 11.37 -17.42 11.35
N GLY A 177 11.46 -16.92 12.59
CA GLY A 177 10.39 -16.13 13.24
C GLY A 177 9.15 -16.91 13.66
N GLU A 178 9.01 -18.18 13.26
CA GLU A 178 7.84 -19.00 13.54
C GLU A 178 8.07 -19.83 14.82
N ARG A 179 7.20 -19.72 15.82
CA ARG A 179 7.30 -20.52 17.05
C ARG A 179 7.09 -22.00 16.75
N VAL A 180 8.17 -22.77 16.80
CA VAL A 180 8.16 -24.22 16.52
C VAL A 180 8.00 -25.09 17.75
N ALA A 181 8.36 -24.57 18.93
CA ALA A 181 8.20 -25.29 20.18
C ALA A 181 8.08 -24.37 21.40
N ALA A 182 7.37 -24.84 22.43
CA ALA A 182 7.47 -24.33 23.79
C ALA A 182 7.51 -25.50 24.79
N VAL A 183 8.63 -25.66 25.48
CA VAL A 183 8.85 -26.77 26.43
C VAL A 183 9.27 -26.26 27.80
N ARG A 184 9.18 -27.11 28.82
CA ARG A 184 9.74 -26.76 30.14
C ARG A 184 11.24 -26.56 30.02
N ALA A 185 11.73 -25.42 30.53
CA ALA A 185 13.15 -25.10 30.51
C ALA A 185 13.99 -26.07 31.34
N GLY A 186 15.30 -26.06 31.12
CA GLY A 186 16.26 -26.79 31.96
C GLY A 186 16.43 -26.15 33.35
N GLY A 187 17.36 -26.71 34.12
CA GLY A 187 17.79 -26.07 35.36
C GLY A 187 18.41 -24.71 35.08
N THR A 188 18.25 -23.74 35.98
CA THR A 188 18.84 -22.40 35.81
C THR A 188 20.36 -22.45 35.83
N GLY A 189 21.00 -21.63 35.00
CA GLY A 189 22.46 -21.55 34.87
C GLY A 189 23.03 -22.50 33.82
N GLY A 190 24.36 -22.56 33.72
CA GLY A 190 25.06 -23.29 32.67
C GLY A 190 25.40 -22.40 31.47
N SER A 191 25.88 -23.02 30.39
CA SER A 191 26.35 -22.36 29.17
C SER A 191 25.52 -22.80 27.95
N ILE A 192 25.84 -22.20 26.81
CA ILE A 192 25.37 -22.61 25.49
C ILE A 192 26.36 -23.56 24.80
N GLY A 193 25.90 -24.29 23.79
CA GLY A 193 26.74 -25.06 22.90
C GLY A 193 26.12 -25.23 21.52
N LEU A 194 26.97 -25.41 20.51
CA LEU A 194 26.56 -25.68 19.13
C LEU A 194 27.06 -27.05 18.71
N GLY A 195 26.28 -27.77 17.91
CA GLY A 195 26.74 -29.01 17.33
C GLY A 195 26.07 -29.43 16.04
N VAL A 196 26.75 -30.32 15.33
CA VAL A 196 26.36 -30.82 14.00
C VAL A 196 26.62 -32.32 13.96
N TYR A 197 25.69 -33.09 13.39
CA TYR A 197 25.82 -34.54 13.21
C TYR A 197 25.28 -35.01 11.86
N ARG A 198 26.10 -35.75 11.10
CA ARG A 198 25.79 -36.28 9.76
C ARG A 198 25.28 -35.24 8.76
N SER A 199 25.76 -34.01 8.94
CA SER A 199 25.47 -32.84 8.12
C SER A 199 26.74 -32.03 7.92
N ARG A 200 26.78 -31.29 6.82
CA ARG A 200 27.68 -30.17 6.63
C ARG A 200 26.88 -28.89 6.85
N THR A 201 27.26 -28.13 7.87
CA THR A 201 26.51 -26.95 8.30
C THR A 201 27.46 -25.78 8.51
N SER A 202 27.06 -24.63 8.00
CA SER A 202 27.69 -23.34 8.21
C SER A 202 26.93 -22.55 9.28
N ILE A 203 27.63 -21.81 10.15
CA ILE A 203 27.04 -20.97 11.19
C ILE A 203 27.66 -19.58 11.08
N ALA A 204 26.82 -18.57 10.86
CA ALA A 204 27.24 -17.19 10.63
C ALA A 204 27.39 -16.41 11.94
N SER A 205 26.48 -16.64 12.87
CA SER A 205 26.49 -15.89 14.12
C SER A 205 25.78 -16.63 15.24
N ILE A 206 26.17 -16.30 16.45
CA ILE A 206 25.45 -16.60 17.68
C ILE A 206 25.51 -15.41 18.62
N ALA A 207 24.39 -15.06 19.24
CA ALA A 207 24.31 -14.03 20.26
C ALA A 207 23.40 -14.47 21.41
N VAL A 208 23.75 -14.07 22.63
CA VAL A 208 23.03 -14.36 23.87
C VAL A 208 22.72 -13.05 24.57
N TYR A 209 21.44 -12.75 24.77
CA TYR A 209 20.96 -11.54 25.41
C TYR A 209 20.35 -11.86 26.78
N PRO A 210 20.60 -11.04 27.80
CA PRO A 210 19.85 -11.15 29.05
C PRO A 210 18.42 -10.62 28.85
N LEU A 211 17.45 -11.17 29.58
CA LEU A 211 16.09 -10.63 29.66
C LEU A 211 15.83 -10.12 31.08
N THR A 212 15.22 -8.95 31.19
CA THR A 212 14.88 -8.30 32.47
C THR A 212 13.51 -8.75 32.99
N GLU A 213 12.62 -9.14 32.10
CA GLU A 213 11.27 -9.62 32.40
C GLU A 213 10.80 -10.66 31.37
N VAL A 214 9.65 -11.27 31.65
CA VAL A 214 9.01 -12.22 30.74
C VAL A 214 8.31 -11.42 29.64
N PRO A 215 8.65 -11.61 28.35
CA PRO A 215 7.98 -10.93 27.25
C PRO A 215 6.47 -11.25 27.22
N ASP A 216 5.64 -10.28 26.81
CA ASP A 216 4.18 -10.41 26.79
C ASP A 216 3.68 -11.54 25.86
N ASP A 217 4.42 -11.81 24.79
CA ASP A 217 4.16 -12.87 23.80
C ASP A 217 4.72 -14.24 24.23
N HIS A 218 5.46 -14.31 25.34
CA HIS A 218 6.12 -15.54 25.78
C HIS A 218 5.11 -16.53 26.41
N PRO A 219 5.12 -17.81 26.00
CA PRO A 219 4.14 -18.79 26.47
C PRO A 219 4.24 -19.04 27.99
N ALA A 220 3.09 -18.97 28.66
CA ALA A 220 2.99 -19.24 30.10
C ALA A 220 2.99 -20.74 30.45
N GLN A 221 2.78 -21.63 29.48
CA GLN A 221 2.72 -23.09 29.65
C GLN A 221 3.42 -23.80 28.47
N PRO A 222 3.97 -25.01 28.66
CA PRO A 222 4.57 -25.76 27.57
C PRO A 222 3.49 -26.29 26.62
N THR A 223 3.66 -26.06 25.32
CA THR A 223 2.76 -26.55 24.25
C THR A 223 3.31 -27.78 23.53
N GLY A 224 4.62 -28.04 23.66
CA GLY A 224 5.31 -29.09 22.91
C GLY A 224 5.88 -28.55 21.60
N CYS A 225 5.91 -29.39 20.57
CA CYS A 225 6.39 -29.05 19.23
C CYS A 225 5.16 -29.03 18.32
N ASP A 226 4.32 -28.02 18.47
CA ASP A 226 2.95 -27.95 17.97
C ASP A 226 2.78 -27.07 16.73
N TRP A 227 3.89 -26.67 16.10
CA TRP A 227 3.83 -25.89 14.88
C TRP A 227 3.15 -26.64 13.75
N THR A 228 2.30 -25.91 13.03
CA THR A 228 1.62 -26.39 11.83
C THR A 228 2.00 -25.51 10.66
N GLY A 229 2.22 -26.16 9.51
CA GLY A 229 2.47 -25.44 8.28
C GLY A 229 1.27 -24.58 7.90
N PRO A 230 1.52 -23.39 7.35
CA PRO A 230 0.46 -22.46 6.95
C PRO A 230 -0.36 -22.92 5.75
N GLY A 231 -1.56 -22.34 5.67
CA GLY A 231 -2.64 -22.75 4.79
C GLY A 231 -3.32 -24.00 5.31
N THR A 232 -3.61 -24.06 6.61
CA THR A 232 -4.50 -25.04 7.26
C THR A 232 -4.60 -26.44 6.61
N PRO A 233 -3.48 -27.13 6.24
CA PRO A 233 -3.57 -28.36 5.45
C PRO A 233 -4.26 -29.47 6.25
N GLY A 234 -4.16 -29.39 7.58
CA GLY A 234 -4.77 -30.28 8.55
C GLY A 234 -6.12 -29.83 9.11
N GLU A 235 -6.61 -28.61 8.84
CA GLU A 235 -7.94 -28.22 9.31
C GLU A 235 -9.02 -28.91 8.50
N ALA A 236 -10.04 -29.39 9.20
CA ALA A 236 -11.18 -30.03 8.57
C ALA A 236 -11.96 -29.04 7.69
N GLN A 237 -12.04 -27.77 8.11
CA GLN A 237 -12.80 -26.71 7.46
C GLN A 237 -12.05 -25.35 7.49
N PRO A 238 -11.15 -25.07 6.53
CA PRO A 238 -10.44 -23.79 6.46
C PRO A 238 -11.38 -22.61 6.22
N VAL A 239 -11.10 -21.47 6.84
CA VAL A 239 -11.79 -20.19 6.56
C VAL A 239 -10.73 -19.11 6.34
N ILE A 240 -10.51 -18.77 5.07
CA ILE A 240 -9.37 -17.95 4.63
C ILE A 240 -9.89 -16.61 4.10
N LEU A 241 -9.36 -15.50 4.59
CA LEU A 241 -9.81 -14.14 4.26
C LEU A 241 -8.65 -13.14 4.32
N ASN A 242 -8.95 -11.88 4.02
CA ASN A 242 -8.03 -10.76 4.26
C ASN A 242 -7.78 -10.66 5.77
N GLN A 243 -6.59 -11.06 6.21
CA GLN A 243 -6.29 -11.22 7.64
C GLN A 243 -6.41 -9.90 8.40
N SER A 244 -6.08 -8.78 7.75
CA SER A 244 -6.18 -7.47 8.36
C SER A 244 -7.64 -7.05 8.52
N GLY A 245 -8.39 -6.98 7.42
CA GLY A 245 -9.77 -6.50 7.45
C GLY A 245 -10.28 -5.92 6.15
N PHE A 246 -11.37 -5.16 6.23
CA PHE A 246 -12.14 -4.73 5.07
C PHE A 246 -12.67 -3.31 5.16
N ASN A 247 -12.77 -2.64 4.01
CA ASN A 247 -13.54 -1.40 3.89
C ASN A 247 -15.04 -1.70 3.98
N THR A 248 -15.75 -0.90 4.78
CA THR A 248 -17.17 -1.08 5.08
C THR A 248 -18.02 -1.05 3.81
N GLY A 249 -17.70 -0.14 2.90
CA GLY A 249 -18.41 0.06 1.62
C GLY A 249 -18.06 -0.93 0.52
N LEU A 250 -16.94 -1.66 0.63
CA LEU A 250 -16.42 -2.53 -0.41
C LEU A 250 -16.84 -4.00 -0.25
N PRO A 251 -16.71 -4.84 -1.30
CA PRO A 251 -16.87 -6.29 -1.20
C PRO A 251 -16.10 -6.92 -0.03
N LYS A 252 -16.73 -7.90 0.63
CA LYS A 252 -16.18 -8.63 1.79
C LYS A 252 -16.43 -10.11 1.60
N ARG A 253 -15.37 -10.88 1.32
CA ARG A 253 -15.46 -12.31 1.02
C ARG A 253 -14.42 -13.11 1.77
N PHE A 254 -14.79 -14.32 2.17
CA PHE A 254 -13.85 -15.35 2.61
C PHE A 254 -13.95 -16.57 1.69
N THR A 255 -12.92 -17.39 1.72
CA THR A 255 -12.83 -18.66 0.99
C THR A 255 -12.75 -19.81 1.99
N ALA A 256 -13.71 -20.73 1.88
CA ALA A 256 -13.77 -21.99 2.61
C ALA A 256 -13.68 -23.17 1.62
N PRO A 257 -12.46 -23.56 1.20
CA PRO A 257 -12.21 -24.47 0.07
C PRO A 257 -12.74 -25.90 0.28
N LYS A 258 -13.07 -26.28 1.52
CA LYS A 258 -13.60 -27.61 1.87
C LYS A 258 -15.10 -27.60 2.19
N ALA A 259 -15.73 -26.42 2.26
CA ALA A 259 -17.17 -26.31 2.49
C ALA A 259 -17.96 -26.79 1.27
N GLU A 260 -19.05 -27.51 1.51
CA GLU A 260 -20.07 -27.73 0.51
C GLU A 260 -20.94 -26.49 0.27
N ASP A 261 -21.58 -26.42 -0.90
CA ASP A 261 -22.60 -25.41 -1.17
C ASP A 261 -23.75 -25.52 -0.17
N GLY A 262 -24.13 -24.39 0.41
CA GLY A 262 -25.16 -24.32 1.45
C GLY A 262 -24.65 -24.52 2.87
N ALA A 263 -23.35 -24.79 3.09
CA ALA A 263 -22.74 -24.68 4.41
C ALA A 263 -23.01 -23.28 4.98
N THR A 264 -23.37 -23.21 6.26
CA THR A 264 -23.75 -21.94 6.90
C THR A 264 -22.53 -21.24 7.46
N PHE A 265 -22.54 -19.92 7.45
CA PHE A 265 -21.54 -19.14 8.17
C PHE A 265 -22.18 -18.00 8.97
N THR A 266 -21.48 -17.57 10.02
CA THR A 266 -21.83 -16.40 10.82
C THR A 266 -20.62 -15.51 11.00
N VAL A 267 -20.81 -14.20 10.93
CA VAL A 267 -19.82 -13.22 11.40
C VAL A 267 -20.17 -12.91 12.85
N VAL A 268 -19.22 -13.15 13.76
CA VAL A 268 -19.36 -12.88 15.19
C VAL A 268 -18.43 -11.75 15.60
N ASP A 269 -18.81 -10.99 16.63
CA ASP A 269 -17.92 -10.03 17.27
C ASP A 269 -17.02 -10.69 18.33
N SER A 270 -16.17 -9.90 18.97
CA SER A 270 -15.25 -10.33 20.04
C SER A 270 -15.94 -10.92 21.28
N SER A 271 -17.24 -10.68 21.48
CA SER A 271 -18.04 -11.31 22.54
C SER A 271 -18.63 -12.66 22.13
N GLY A 272 -18.47 -13.05 20.87
CA GLY A 272 -19.08 -14.22 20.25
C GLY A 272 -20.53 -13.99 19.81
N ALA A 273 -21.01 -12.75 19.80
CA ALA A 273 -22.37 -12.45 19.37
C ALA A 273 -22.45 -12.41 17.83
N GLU A 274 -23.43 -13.13 17.27
CA GLU A 274 -23.71 -13.10 15.84
C GLU A 274 -24.14 -11.70 15.39
N ARG A 275 -23.44 -11.17 14.38
CA ARG A 275 -23.70 -9.87 13.75
C ARG A 275 -24.19 -9.99 12.31
N PHE A 276 -23.86 -11.09 11.65
CA PHE A 276 -24.29 -11.40 10.30
C PHE A 276 -24.33 -12.92 10.10
N ALA A 277 -25.15 -13.41 9.17
CA ALA A 277 -25.21 -14.81 8.81
C ALA A 277 -25.46 -14.97 7.30
N GLY A 278 -24.94 -16.05 6.73
CA GLY A 278 -25.09 -16.37 5.32
C GLY A 278 -24.77 -17.83 5.01
N THR A 279 -24.63 -18.13 3.72
CA THR A 279 -24.28 -19.47 3.23
C THR A 279 -23.11 -19.41 2.26
N VAL A 280 -22.31 -20.45 2.24
CA VAL A 280 -21.20 -20.62 1.30
C VAL A 280 -21.73 -21.13 -0.05
N THR A 281 -21.22 -20.57 -1.15
CA THR A 281 -21.49 -21.03 -2.53
C THR A 281 -20.18 -21.04 -3.31
N GLY A 282 -19.86 -22.15 -3.98
CA GLY A 282 -18.61 -22.33 -4.71
C GLY A 282 -17.38 -22.26 -3.81
N GLY A 283 -17.52 -22.57 -2.51
CA GLY A 283 -16.45 -22.38 -1.52
C GLY A 283 -16.21 -20.92 -1.11
N ILE A 284 -17.07 -19.97 -1.51
CA ILE A 284 -16.98 -18.55 -1.18
C ILE A 284 -18.14 -18.17 -0.26
N GLY A 285 -17.85 -17.50 0.85
CA GLY A 285 -18.86 -16.81 1.64
C GLY A 285 -18.76 -15.30 1.45
N ASP A 286 -19.89 -14.68 1.10
CA ASP A 286 -19.99 -13.25 0.84
C ASP A 286 -20.80 -12.57 1.94
N PHE A 287 -20.17 -11.63 2.64
CA PHE A 287 -20.79 -10.79 3.66
C PHE A 287 -20.64 -9.31 3.32
N SER A 288 -20.61 -8.99 2.02
CA SER A 288 -20.47 -7.63 1.49
C SER A 288 -21.59 -6.71 1.92
N ASP A 289 -22.74 -7.21 2.37
CA ASP A 289 -23.87 -6.44 2.90
C ASP A 289 -23.74 -6.11 4.39
N PHE A 290 -22.81 -6.74 5.11
CA PHE A 290 -22.58 -6.44 6.52
C PHE A 290 -22.02 -5.03 6.69
N ARG A 291 -22.71 -4.20 7.49
CA ARG A 291 -22.31 -2.84 7.85
C ARG A 291 -22.29 -2.75 9.38
N PRO A 292 -21.13 -2.91 10.04
CA PRO A 292 -21.06 -2.81 11.48
C PRO A 292 -21.40 -1.39 11.97
N PRO A 293 -21.87 -1.24 13.22
CA PRO A 293 -21.96 0.07 13.87
C PRO A 293 -20.60 0.77 13.92
N ALA A 294 -20.60 2.10 14.06
CA ALA A 294 -19.37 2.90 14.13
C ALA A 294 -18.36 2.35 15.16
N GLY A 295 -17.09 2.32 14.76
CA GLY A 295 -15.99 1.64 15.45
C GLY A 295 -15.47 0.42 14.69
N GLU A 296 -14.19 0.14 14.87
CA GLU A 296 -13.55 -1.08 14.37
C GLU A 296 -13.74 -2.21 15.39
N GLY A 297 -13.96 -3.43 14.91
CA GLY A 297 -14.17 -4.58 15.79
C GLY A 297 -13.39 -5.79 15.30
N ASP A 298 -12.95 -6.61 16.26
CA ASP A 298 -12.36 -7.92 15.99
C ASP A 298 -13.49 -8.89 15.64
N TYR A 299 -13.78 -9.02 14.35
CA TYR A 299 -14.76 -9.96 13.84
C TYR A 299 -14.10 -11.30 13.51
N ARG A 300 -14.89 -12.37 13.54
CA ARG A 300 -14.51 -13.68 13.03
C ARG A 300 -15.63 -14.28 12.21
N VAL A 301 -15.26 -15.07 11.21
CA VAL A 301 -16.20 -15.90 10.48
C VAL A 301 -16.16 -17.31 11.06
N LEU A 302 -17.31 -17.82 11.45
CA LEU A 302 -17.50 -19.23 11.82
C LEU A 302 -18.24 -19.92 10.67
N VAL A 303 -17.74 -21.07 10.22
CA VAL A 303 -18.36 -21.88 9.16
C VAL A 303 -18.70 -23.26 9.70
N SER A 304 -19.95 -23.68 9.52
CA SER A 304 -20.44 -25.01 9.87
C SER A 304 -20.93 -25.73 8.61
N GLY A 305 -20.38 -26.92 8.37
CA GLY A 305 -20.73 -27.76 7.22
C GLY A 305 -20.38 -29.23 7.43
N ALA A 306 -20.54 -30.04 6.39
CA ALA A 306 -20.26 -31.48 6.40
C ALA A 306 -18.78 -31.81 6.65
N ALA A 307 -17.88 -30.90 6.27
CA ALA A 307 -16.46 -31.00 6.55
C ALA A 307 -16.09 -30.61 8.00
N GLY A 308 -17.04 -30.10 8.80
CA GLY A 308 -16.88 -29.76 10.20
C GLY A 308 -17.10 -28.27 10.48
N GLU A 309 -16.55 -27.83 11.60
CA GLU A 309 -16.53 -26.42 12.02
C GLU A 309 -15.20 -25.78 11.64
N GLY A 310 -15.25 -24.54 11.16
CA GLY A 310 -14.10 -23.71 10.82
C GLY A 310 -14.24 -22.31 11.40
N GLU A 311 -13.11 -21.68 11.70
CA GLU A 311 -13.03 -20.31 12.23
C GLU A 311 -11.93 -19.56 11.46
N SER A 312 -12.18 -18.30 11.11
CA SER A 312 -11.17 -17.43 10.53
C SER A 312 -10.24 -16.84 11.59
N VAL A 313 -9.10 -16.27 11.16
CA VAL A 313 -8.39 -15.28 11.98
C VAL A 313 -9.32 -14.09 12.32
N PRO A 314 -9.06 -13.34 13.41
CA PRO A 314 -9.69 -12.06 13.65
C PRO A 314 -9.43 -11.08 12.50
N PHE A 315 -10.38 -10.19 12.22
CA PHE A 315 -10.21 -9.14 11.21
C PHE A 315 -11.04 -7.90 11.56
N GLY A 316 -10.60 -6.74 11.08
CA GLY A 316 -11.28 -5.46 11.23
C GLY A 316 -12.27 -5.14 10.10
N ILE A 317 -13.19 -4.21 10.39
CA ILE A 317 -14.01 -3.55 9.37
C ILE A 317 -14.10 -2.06 9.73
N GLY A 318 -13.69 -1.19 8.81
CA GLY A 318 -13.71 0.27 8.98
C GLY A 318 -14.04 0.98 7.66
N PRO A 319 -14.28 2.30 7.63
CA PRO A 319 -14.60 3.01 6.39
C PRO A 319 -13.41 3.11 5.41
N ALA A 320 -12.17 3.13 5.91
CA ALA A 320 -10.92 3.23 5.13
C ALA A 320 -9.84 2.29 5.70
N TRP A 321 -10.24 1.08 6.08
CA TRP A 321 -9.38 0.10 6.74
C TRP A 321 -8.15 -0.26 5.89
N ILE A 322 -8.34 -0.54 4.60
CA ILE A 322 -7.24 -0.91 3.69
C ILE A 322 -6.23 0.22 3.58
N GLU A 323 -6.69 1.46 3.46
CA GLU A 323 -5.84 2.64 3.38
C GLU A 323 -5.05 2.86 4.66
N ARG A 324 -5.72 2.77 5.82
CA ARG A 324 -5.08 2.86 7.14
C ARG A 324 -3.92 1.89 7.29
N VAL A 325 -4.13 0.61 6.97
CA VAL A 325 -3.09 -0.41 7.17
C VAL A 325 -2.01 -0.40 6.08
N SER A 326 -2.19 0.37 5.00
CA SER A 326 -1.33 0.32 3.81
C SER A 326 -0.57 1.60 3.51
N TYR A 327 -1.15 2.80 3.70
CA TYR A 327 -0.55 4.06 3.22
C TYR A 327 0.79 4.37 3.87
N GLU A 328 0.87 4.25 5.20
CA GLU A 328 2.13 4.47 5.92
C GLU A 328 3.18 3.44 5.51
N ASN A 329 2.82 2.16 5.48
CA ASN A 329 3.71 1.06 5.06
C ASN A 329 4.21 1.21 3.62
N ALA A 330 3.35 1.69 2.71
CA ALA A 330 3.71 1.96 1.31
C ALA A 330 4.80 3.04 1.22
N LEU A 331 4.63 4.16 1.93
CA LEU A 331 5.66 5.20 1.94
C LEU A 331 6.90 4.79 2.74
N ALA A 332 6.75 4.11 3.88
CA ALA A 332 7.86 3.66 4.71
C ALA A 332 8.78 2.72 3.91
N PHE A 333 8.20 1.86 3.09
CA PHE A 333 8.95 1.04 2.15
C PHE A 333 9.75 1.89 1.16
N MET A 334 9.09 2.82 0.46
CA MET A 334 9.75 3.66 -0.54
C MET A 334 10.83 4.54 0.10
N THR A 335 10.64 5.01 1.33
CA THR A 335 11.62 5.77 2.10
C THR A 335 12.83 4.91 2.48
N GLY A 336 12.60 3.70 3.00
CA GLY A 336 13.66 2.80 3.47
C GLY A 336 14.45 2.12 2.35
N SER A 337 13.86 1.97 1.16
CA SER A 337 14.46 1.29 0.00
C SER A 337 15.30 2.19 -0.91
N ARG A 338 15.37 3.51 -0.64
CA ARG A 338 16.15 4.45 -1.47
C ARG A 338 17.63 4.05 -1.62
N CYS A 339 18.19 4.33 -2.79
CA CYS A 339 19.61 4.16 -3.02
C CYS A 339 20.46 4.91 -1.97
N TYR A 340 21.58 4.31 -1.59
CA TYR A 340 22.49 4.83 -0.57
C TYR A 340 21.81 5.13 0.78
N PHE A 341 20.70 4.46 1.08
CA PHE A 341 19.90 4.65 2.30
C PHE A 341 19.51 6.11 2.53
N GLY A 342 19.23 6.85 1.44
CA GLY A 342 18.85 8.26 1.49
C GLY A 342 20.04 9.24 1.58
N ASN A 343 21.29 8.76 1.56
CA ASN A 343 22.49 9.61 1.55
C ASN A 343 23.13 9.68 0.15
N ALA A 344 22.68 10.62 -0.65
CA ALA A 344 23.19 10.87 -1.99
C ALA A 344 24.66 11.32 -2.02
N ALA A 345 25.17 11.93 -0.94
CA ALA A 345 26.59 12.28 -0.85
C ALA A 345 27.50 11.04 -0.78
N ALA A 346 26.93 9.87 -0.47
CA ALA A 346 27.61 8.58 -0.54
C ALA A 346 27.50 7.92 -1.93
N SER A 347 26.90 8.59 -2.91
CA SER A 347 26.78 8.08 -4.28
C SER A 347 28.17 7.90 -4.89
N ASP A 348 28.49 6.66 -5.20
CA ASP A 348 29.58 6.32 -6.09
C ASP A 348 29.02 6.19 -7.51
N VAL A 349 29.77 6.68 -8.50
CA VAL A 349 29.39 6.62 -9.92
C VAL A 349 29.37 5.19 -10.50
N GLY A 350 29.26 4.15 -9.65
CA GLY A 350 29.20 2.74 -10.01
C GLY A 350 27.93 2.06 -9.50
N TRP A 351 26.97 1.83 -10.38
CA TRP A 351 25.65 1.19 -10.14
C TRP A 351 25.71 -0.32 -9.82
N HIS A 352 26.87 -0.83 -9.41
CA HIS A 352 27.08 -2.23 -9.00
C HIS A 352 27.40 -2.37 -7.52
N THR A 353 27.40 -1.29 -6.76
CA THR A 353 27.65 -1.36 -5.32
C THR A 353 26.41 -1.88 -4.59
N PRO A 354 26.56 -2.62 -3.48
CA PRO A 354 25.42 -3.12 -2.70
C PRO A 354 24.49 -2.02 -2.17
N ARG A 355 24.90 -0.75 -2.25
CA ARG A 355 24.13 0.40 -1.77
C ARG A 355 23.15 0.96 -2.80
N CYS A 356 23.34 0.64 -4.08
CA CYS A 356 22.47 1.07 -5.18
C CYS A 356 22.68 0.15 -6.40
N ARG A 357 22.49 -1.16 -6.21
CA ARG A 357 22.76 -2.14 -7.25
C ARG A 357 21.66 -2.09 -8.32
N TRP A 358 22.08 -1.97 -9.58
CA TRP A 358 21.20 -1.98 -10.76
C TRP A 358 20.22 -0.82 -10.87
N SER A 359 20.49 0.29 -10.16
CA SER A 359 19.56 1.40 -9.97
C SER A 359 20.26 2.75 -9.88
N VAL A 360 19.45 3.81 -9.82
CA VAL A 360 19.91 5.19 -9.50
C VAL A 360 19.09 5.89 -8.40
N MET A 361 17.82 5.52 -8.22
CA MET A 361 16.86 6.12 -7.29
C MET A 361 16.55 5.21 -6.08
N TRP A 362 16.13 3.97 -6.31
CA TRP A 362 15.76 2.97 -5.29
C TRP A 362 16.53 1.67 -5.49
N ARG A 363 16.90 0.98 -4.41
CA ARG A 363 17.70 -0.26 -4.51
C ARG A 363 16.89 -1.37 -5.20
N ASP A 364 17.59 -2.30 -5.84
CA ASP A 364 17.04 -3.50 -6.52
C ASP A 364 16.49 -3.33 -7.96
N GLY A 365 16.85 -2.24 -8.65
CA GLY A 365 16.48 -2.01 -10.04
C GLY A 365 15.16 -1.23 -10.21
N ASP A 366 15.29 0.04 -10.59
CA ASP A 366 14.22 1.04 -10.72
C ASP A 366 14.05 1.55 -12.17
N THR A 367 14.68 0.88 -13.14
CA THR A 367 14.68 1.32 -14.53
C THR A 367 13.31 1.22 -15.20
N TYR A 368 12.53 0.20 -14.86
CA TYR A 368 11.25 -0.09 -15.53
C TYR A 368 10.08 -0.32 -14.55
N SER A 369 10.21 0.19 -13.33
CA SER A 369 9.28 -0.06 -12.23
C SER A 369 8.30 1.10 -11.98
N PHE A 370 8.56 2.30 -12.54
CA PHE A 370 7.67 3.48 -12.56
C PHE A 370 7.41 4.15 -11.20
N GLU A 371 8.44 4.24 -10.36
CA GLU A 371 8.36 4.75 -8.98
C GLU A 371 7.84 6.18 -8.86
N VAL A 372 8.39 7.11 -9.64
CA VAL A 372 7.98 8.52 -9.57
C VAL A 372 6.53 8.72 -10.02
N PRO A 373 6.08 8.15 -11.16
CA PRO A 373 4.67 8.20 -11.57
C PRO A 373 3.70 7.68 -10.50
N THR A 374 3.95 6.51 -9.89
CA THR A 374 2.98 5.94 -8.93
C THR A 374 2.97 6.68 -7.60
N LEU A 375 4.10 7.28 -7.17
CA LEU A 375 4.12 8.20 -6.04
C LEU A 375 3.31 9.49 -6.32
N ILE A 376 3.41 10.02 -7.56
CA ILE A 376 2.59 11.15 -8.01
C ILE A 376 1.11 10.76 -7.99
N ASP A 377 0.76 9.55 -8.45
CA ASP A 377 -0.63 9.09 -8.51
C ASP A 377 -1.21 8.86 -7.13
N LEU A 378 -0.42 8.27 -6.22
CA LEU A 378 -0.79 8.10 -4.82
C LEU A 378 -1.13 9.45 -4.16
N PHE A 379 -0.25 10.45 -4.34
CA PHE A 379 -0.52 11.81 -3.86
C PHE A 379 -1.72 12.45 -4.58
N SER A 380 -1.82 12.31 -5.90
CA SER A 380 -2.85 12.96 -6.70
C SER A 380 -4.25 12.42 -6.45
N ALA A 381 -4.38 11.12 -6.15
CA ALA A 381 -5.66 10.48 -5.88
C ALA A 381 -6.24 10.90 -4.52
N ASN A 382 -5.39 11.17 -3.52
CA ASN A 382 -5.82 11.46 -2.17
C ASN A 382 -4.86 12.39 -1.41
N PRO A 383 -4.72 13.67 -1.81
CA PRO A 383 -3.67 14.56 -1.28
C PRO A 383 -3.73 14.74 0.24
N SER A 384 -4.94 14.87 0.81
CA SER A 384 -5.12 15.05 2.26
C SER A 384 -4.62 13.86 3.10
N ALA A 385 -4.54 12.65 2.53
CA ALA A 385 -3.98 11.49 3.22
C ALA A 385 -2.46 11.58 3.44
N PHE A 386 -1.76 12.36 2.59
CA PHE A 386 -0.30 12.37 2.53
C PHE A 386 0.31 13.73 2.90
N GLU A 387 -0.45 14.82 2.78
CA GLU A 387 0.02 16.18 3.13
C GLU A 387 0.57 16.25 4.55
N GLY A 388 0.01 15.50 5.51
CA GLY A 388 0.48 15.44 6.90
C GLY A 388 1.54 14.35 7.18
N LEU A 389 1.71 13.36 6.31
CA LEU A 389 2.51 12.16 6.60
C LEU A 389 4.02 12.44 6.45
N ARG A 390 4.80 12.19 7.51
CA ARG A 390 6.25 12.44 7.59
C ARG A 390 6.95 11.31 8.33
N PHE A 391 8.20 11.06 7.95
CA PHE A 391 9.11 10.19 8.70
C PHE A 391 10.31 10.99 9.19
N ASP A 392 10.29 11.39 10.46
CA ASP A 392 11.30 12.29 11.04
C ASP A 392 12.72 11.72 10.99
N ASP A 393 12.86 10.40 11.06
CA ASP A 393 14.14 9.69 10.98
C ASP A 393 14.63 9.47 9.54
N ALA A 394 13.86 9.87 8.53
CA ALA A 394 14.22 9.67 7.12
C ALA A 394 15.37 10.58 6.69
N VAL A 395 16.45 9.95 6.21
CA VAL A 395 17.63 10.66 5.72
C VAL A 395 17.43 11.13 4.28
N TYR A 396 17.68 12.41 4.00
CA TYR A 396 17.74 12.99 2.65
C TYR A 396 19.01 13.87 2.53
N ALA A 397 20.17 13.23 2.58
CA ALA A 397 21.46 13.93 2.61
C ALA A 397 22.07 14.04 1.20
N GLY A 398 22.71 15.17 0.90
CA GLY A 398 23.46 15.37 -0.35
C GLY A 398 22.62 15.57 -1.60
N MET A 399 21.31 15.87 -1.48
CA MET A 399 20.51 16.33 -2.61
C MET A 399 21.02 17.68 -3.13
N ALA A 400 20.88 17.89 -4.44
CA ALA A 400 21.21 19.15 -5.09
C ALA A 400 20.17 20.24 -4.77
N TYR A 401 18.96 19.83 -4.40
CA TYR A 401 17.83 20.72 -4.12
C TYR A 401 17.43 20.61 -2.65
N GLU A 402 17.35 21.76 -1.98
CA GLU A 402 16.81 21.87 -0.63
C GLU A 402 15.28 21.97 -0.68
N LEU A 403 14.60 21.22 0.18
CA LEU A 403 13.14 21.22 0.31
C LEU A 403 12.75 21.83 1.66
N PRO A 404 11.56 22.46 1.78
CA PRO A 404 10.99 22.86 3.06
C PRO A 404 10.95 21.70 4.07
N ALA A 405 11.18 21.99 5.35
CA ALA A 405 11.23 20.96 6.40
C ALA A 405 9.89 20.24 6.57
N ASP A 406 8.80 20.95 6.29
CA ASP A 406 7.42 20.49 6.29
C ASP A 406 6.99 19.90 4.93
N THR A 407 7.89 19.46 4.06
CA THR A 407 7.54 18.82 2.78
C THR A 407 6.97 17.41 2.95
N PRO A 408 5.82 17.05 2.35
CA PRO A 408 5.25 15.70 2.37
C PRO A 408 6.20 14.59 2.05
N GLU A 409 6.17 13.48 2.79
CA GLU A 409 7.12 12.39 2.56
C GLU A 409 7.00 11.87 1.13
N VAL A 410 5.78 11.72 0.62
CA VAL A 410 5.54 11.36 -0.79
C VAL A 410 6.18 12.37 -1.75
N VAL A 411 6.16 13.67 -1.43
CA VAL A 411 6.77 14.74 -2.23
C VAL A 411 8.30 14.73 -2.11
N ARG A 412 8.85 14.42 -0.92
CA ARG A 412 10.30 14.21 -0.72
C ARG A 412 10.79 13.03 -1.55
N LEU A 413 10.02 11.94 -1.61
CA LEU A 413 10.32 10.76 -2.43
C LEU A 413 10.30 11.07 -3.93
N ILE A 414 9.30 11.83 -4.40
CA ILE A 414 9.24 12.32 -5.79
C ILE A 414 10.49 13.16 -6.11
N ALA A 415 10.79 14.15 -5.26
CA ALA A 415 11.96 15.01 -5.43
C ALA A 415 13.28 14.22 -5.39
N TRP A 416 13.38 13.18 -4.55
CA TRP A 416 14.52 12.26 -4.51
C TRP A 416 14.72 11.55 -5.85
N GLY A 417 13.67 10.97 -6.42
CA GLY A 417 13.74 10.27 -7.71
C GLY A 417 14.21 11.20 -8.83
N VAL A 418 13.62 12.41 -8.91
CA VAL A 418 13.98 13.43 -9.90
C VAL A 418 15.43 13.88 -9.75
N ASP A 419 15.87 14.22 -8.54
CA ASP A 419 17.25 14.62 -8.28
C ASP A 419 18.22 13.53 -8.72
N ARG A 420 17.96 12.26 -8.37
CA ARG A 420 18.83 11.14 -8.76
C ARG A 420 18.89 10.93 -10.27
N MET A 421 17.76 10.99 -10.98
CA MET A 421 17.76 10.88 -12.44
C MET A 421 18.59 11.99 -13.10
N LEU A 422 18.51 13.23 -12.61
CA LEU A 422 19.30 14.36 -13.11
C LEU A 422 20.78 14.23 -12.76
N ALA A 423 21.11 13.87 -11.51
CA ALA A 423 22.50 13.72 -11.05
C ALA A 423 23.28 12.64 -11.83
N HIS A 424 22.57 11.64 -12.37
CA HIS A 424 23.14 10.55 -13.14
C HIS A 424 23.00 10.72 -14.66
N ASP A 425 22.43 11.83 -15.14
CA ASP A 425 22.16 12.09 -16.55
C ASP A 425 21.54 10.87 -17.27
N VAL A 426 20.47 10.29 -16.72
CA VAL A 426 19.85 9.08 -17.27
C VAL A 426 19.24 9.30 -18.66
N ASN A 427 19.47 8.37 -19.59
CA ASN A 427 18.91 8.45 -20.95
C ASN A 427 18.09 7.23 -21.38
N HIS A 428 17.79 6.31 -20.45
CA HIS A 428 16.90 5.19 -20.71
C HIS A 428 15.45 5.66 -20.95
N THR A 429 14.73 4.98 -21.84
CA THR A 429 13.38 5.40 -22.26
C THR A 429 12.41 5.53 -21.09
N LEU A 430 12.41 4.57 -20.17
CA LEU A 430 11.45 4.53 -19.06
C LEU A 430 11.78 5.55 -17.94
N TRP A 431 13.03 5.98 -17.78
CA TRP A 431 13.34 7.08 -16.85
C TRP A 431 12.96 8.46 -17.42
N LYS A 432 13.10 8.65 -18.75
CA LYS A 432 12.56 9.84 -19.42
C LYS A 432 11.06 9.98 -19.16
N GLU A 433 10.33 8.87 -19.18
CA GLU A 433 8.89 8.83 -18.88
C GLU A 433 8.59 9.24 -17.43
N GLN A 434 9.39 8.80 -16.46
CA GLN A 434 9.26 9.21 -15.05
C GLN A 434 9.51 10.71 -14.86
N LEU A 435 10.49 11.30 -15.56
CA LEU A 435 10.71 12.75 -15.55
C LEU A 435 9.54 13.52 -16.18
N ALA A 436 8.90 12.98 -17.23
CA ALA A 436 7.72 13.60 -17.83
C ALA A 436 6.54 13.69 -16.86
N ALA A 437 6.30 12.63 -16.09
CA ALA A 437 5.26 12.63 -15.05
C ALA A 437 5.52 13.72 -14.00
N PHE A 438 6.77 13.89 -13.56
CA PHE A 438 7.16 14.99 -12.66
C PHE A 438 6.92 16.37 -13.29
N LEU A 439 7.35 16.59 -14.54
CA LEU A 439 7.14 17.89 -15.21
C LEU A 439 5.66 18.23 -15.33
N ARG A 440 4.79 17.25 -15.59
CA ARG A 440 3.34 17.46 -15.58
C ARG A 440 2.84 17.82 -14.19
N ALA A 441 3.34 17.13 -13.16
CA ALA A 441 2.92 17.28 -11.76
C ALA A 441 3.45 18.52 -11.06
N TYR A 442 4.52 19.13 -11.57
CA TYR A 442 5.20 20.23 -10.89
C TYR A 442 4.28 21.36 -10.40
N PRO A 443 3.26 21.84 -11.15
CA PRO A 443 2.36 22.88 -10.64
C PRO A 443 1.67 22.50 -9.32
N ASP A 444 1.35 21.22 -9.14
CA ASP A 444 0.71 20.67 -7.93
C ASP A 444 1.71 20.48 -6.78
N LEU A 445 3.00 20.53 -7.07
CA LEU A 445 4.11 20.29 -6.13
C LEU A 445 4.94 21.55 -5.85
N ALA A 446 4.64 22.66 -6.52
CA ALA A 446 5.44 23.87 -6.55
C ALA A 446 5.54 24.58 -5.18
N GLU A 447 4.63 24.27 -4.26
CA GLU A 447 4.71 24.71 -2.87
C GLU A 447 5.97 24.17 -2.18
N TRP A 448 6.32 22.91 -2.44
CA TRP A 448 7.41 22.22 -1.74
C TRP A 448 8.67 22.04 -2.60
N ILE A 449 8.52 21.96 -3.92
CA ILE A 449 9.64 21.70 -4.84
C ILE A 449 10.10 23.01 -5.49
N PRO A 450 11.40 23.37 -5.36
CA PRO A 450 11.93 24.61 -5.93
C PRO A 450 11.84 24.61 -7.45
N ALA A 451 11.54 25.77 -8.03
CA ALA A 451 11.46 25.97 -9.48
C ALA A 451 12.71 25.54 -10.24
N GLN A 452 13.90 25.63 -9.62
CA GLN A 452 15.15 25.18 -10.23
C GLN A 452 15.12 23.68 -10.60
N MET A 453 14.53 22.82 -9.77
CA MET A 453 14.44 21.38 -10.08
C MET A 453 13.57 21.14 -11.31
N TYR A 454 12.45 21.87 -11.41
CA TYR A 454 11.58 21.84 -12.58
C TYR A 454 12.31 22.31 -13.84
N GLU A 455 12.99 23.46 -13.77
CA GLU A 455 13.72 24.04 -14.89
C GLU A 455 14.83 23.09 -15.38
N ASP A 456 15.61 22.51 -14.46
CA ASP A 456 16.67 21.55 -14.79
C ASP A 456 16.11 20.28 -15.43
N ALA A 457 15.03 19.70 -14.87
CA ALA A 457 14.37 18.54 -15.45
C ALA A 457 13.79 18.82 -16.84
N ARG A 458 13.17 19.99 -17.01
CA ARG A 458 12.57 20.44 -18.26
C ARG A 458 13.62 20.58 -19.34
N ASP A 459 14.68 21.33 -19.04
CA ASP A 459 15.76 21.65 -19.98
C ASP A 459 16.60 20.42 -20.33
N TYR A 460 16.69 19.47 -19.41
CA TYR A 460 17.29 18.16 -19.65
C TYR A 460 16.43 17.28 -20.58
N LEU A 461 15.13 17.17 -20.31
CA LEU A 461 14.26 16.16 -20.93
C LEU A 461 13.84 16.50 -22.36
N PHE A 462 13.45 17.76 -22.63
CA PHE A 462 12.99 18.17 -23.96
C PHE A 462 13.95 17.80 -25.11
N PRO A 463 15.26 18.12 -25.07
CA PRO A 463 16.18 17.75 -26.14
C PRO A 463 16.45 16.25 -26.22
N LEU A 464 16.17 15.50 -25.15
CA LEU A 464 16.44 14.07 -25.04
C LEU A 464 15.28 13.18 -25.53
N TRP A 465 14.07 13.73 -25.68
CA TRP A 465 12.85 12.95 -25.95
C TRP A 465 12.94 12.06 -27.19
N GLY A 466 13.41 12.61 -28.31
CA GLY A 466 13.62 11.88 -29.57
C GLY A 466 15.00 11.22 -29.70
N HIS A 467 15.81 11.21 -28.64
CA HIS A 467 17.18 10.67 -28.70
C HIS A 467 17.18 9.14 -28.60
N ALA A 468 17.53 8.47 -29.70
CA ALA A 468 17.47 7.01 -29.81
C ALA A 468 18.46 6.23 -28.91
N PRO A 469 19.73 6.64 -28.72
CA PRO A 469 20.64 5.96 -27.79
C PRO A 469 20.19 5.99 -26.32
N HIS A 470 20.39 4.89 -25.60
CA HIS A 470 20.15 4.73 -24.15
C HIS A 470 21.37 4.09 -23.46
N ASP A 471 22.55 4.63 -23.68
CA ASP A 471 23.83 4.06 -23.24
C ASP A 471 24.24 4.39 -21.79
N ARG A 472 23.43 5.17 -21.06
CA ARG A 472 23.71 5.56 -19.67
C ARG A 472 22.80 4.78 -18.71
N PHE A 473 23.45 3.99 -17.84
CA PHE A 473 22.82 3.21 -16.78
C PHE A 473 21.77 2.19 -17.30
N THR A 474 22.14 1.34 -18.26
CA THR A 474 21.26 0.23 -18.67
C THR A 474 21.17 -0.84 -17.58
N SER A 475 19.95 -1.17 -17.15
CA SER A 475 19.75 -2.22 -16.15
C SER A 475 20.31 -3.57 -16.66
N ALA A 476 20.63 -4.48 -15.74
CA ALA A 476 20.99 -5.87 -16.11
C ALA A 476 19.85 -6.65 -16.78
N TYR A 477 18.66 -6.04 -16.87
CA TYR A 477 17.41 -6.65 -17.30
C TYR A 477 16.80 -5.99 -18.55
N ASP A 478 17.57 -5.17 -19.26
CA ASP A 478 17.18 -4.58 -20.55
C ASP A 478 17.42 -5.60 -21.68
N TYR A 479 16.48 -6.55 -21.82
CA TYR A 479 16.57 -7.67 -22.75
C TYR A 479 15.86 -7.40 -24.08
N THR A 480 14.89 -6.48 -24.09
CA THR A 480 14.03 -6.26 -25.24
C THR A 480 14.61 -5.20 -26.16
N PRO A 481 14.98 -5.55 -27.41
CA PRO A 481 15.59 -4.58 -28.33
C PRO A 481 14.64 -3.41 -28.63
N HIS A 482 15.08 -2.21 -28.27
CA HIS A 482 14.33 -0.98 -28.47
C HIS A 482 15.26 0.22 -28.68
N THR A 483 14.71 1.36 -29.09
CA THR A 483 15.40 2.66 -29.01
C THR A 483 14.76 3.49 -27.91
N ALA A 484 15.45 4.52 -27.43
CA ALA A 484 14.87 5.48 -26.47
C ALA A 484 14.25 6.72 -27.14
N ASP A 485 13.88 6.62 -28.42
CA ASP A 485 13.09 7.64 -29.12
C ASP A 485 11.61 7.51 -28.73
N LEU A 486 11.14 8.38 -27.85
CA LEU A 486 9.77 8.36 -27.33
C LEU A 486 8.72 8.88 -28.32
N PHE A 487 9.14 9.41 -29.49
CA PHE A 487 8.21 9.71 -30.58
C PHE A 487 7.92 8.48 -31.44
N GLN A 488 8.66 7.37 -31.30
CA GLN A 488 8.37 6.16 -32.09
C GLN A 488 7.08 5.48 -31.63
N THR A 489 6.55 4.60 -32.49
CA THR A 489 5.51 3.64 -32.08
C THR A 489 6.20 2.40 -31.54
N TYR A 490 6.02 2.12 -30.26
CA TYR A 490 6.51 0.92 -29.61
C TYR A 490 5.56 -0.24 -29.93
N THR A 491 6.11 -1.31 -30.50
CA THR A 491 5.35 -2.50 -30.91
C THR A 491 5.81 -3.76 -30.17
N GLN A 492 6.74 -3.60 -29.25
CA GLN A 492 7.31 -4.68 -28.44
C GLN A 492 6.37 -5.00 -27.28
N VAL A 493 6.33 -6.27 -26.90
CA VAL A 493 5.86 -6.71 -25.59
C VAL A 493 7.10 -7.21 -24.87
N GLY A 494 7.53 -6.50 -23.81
CA GLY A 494 8.76 -6.85 -23.12
C GLY A 494 8.67 -8.17 -22.35
N THR A 495 9.79 -8.59 -21.75
CA THR A 495 9.89 -9.88 -21.06
C THR A 495 9.02 -9.95 -19.80
N GLY A 496 8.79 -11.16 -19.29
CA GLY A 496 8.00 -11.35 -18.06
C GLY A 496 8.63 -10.75 -16.79
N LYS A 497 9.87 -10.25 -16.87
CA LYS A 497 10.50 -9.46 -15.79
C LYS A 497 9.78 -8.13 -15.57
N GLY A 498 9.19 -7.54 -16.62
CA GLY A 498 8.40 -6.30 -16.55
C GLY A 498 8.92 -5.11 -17.35
N GLU A 499 9.95 -5.28 -18.17
CA GLU A 499 10.38 -4.21 -19.08
C GLU A 499 9.33 -3.94 -20.18
N LEU A 500 9.25 -2.70 -20.68
CA LEU A 500 8.42 -2.29 -21.82
C LEU A 500 6.99 -2.88 -21.82
N PRO A 501 6.16 -2.60 -20.79
CA PRO A 501 4.73 -2.92 -20.85
C PRO A 501 4.10 -2.25 -22.08
N PRO A 502 3.20 -2.92 -22.81
CA PRO A 502 2.52 -2.32 -23.97
C PRO A 502 1.92 -0.95 -23.64
N GLY A 503 2.24 0.06 -24.43
CA GLY A 503 1.71 1.41 -24.22
C GLY A 503 2.38 2.25 -23.14
N HIS A 504 3.50 1.83 -22.56
CA HIS A 504 4.25 2.59 -21.56
C HIS A 504 4.47 4.08 -21.95
N SER A 505 4.71 4.34 -23.24
CA SER A 505 4.97 5.69 -23.75
C SER A 505 3.71 6.54 -23.98
N ILE A 506 2.49 6.02 -23.82
CA ILE A 506 1.24 6.77 -24.06
C ILE A 506 1.12 7.92 -23.05
N ARG A 507 1.06 7.58 -21.76
CA ARG A 507 0.92 8.57 -20.68
C ARG A 507 2.05 9.59 -20.70
N ALA A 508 3.28 9.13 -20.87
CA ALA A 508 4.45 10.02 -20.88
C ALA A 508 4.42 11.04 -22.04
N ASN A 509 3.93 10.65 -23.22
CA ASN A 509 3.73 11.58 -24.32
C ASN A 509 2.56 12.55 -24.06
N LEU A 510 1.48 12.10 -23.41
CA LEU A 510 0.40 13.00 -23.00
C LEU A 510 0.89 14.00 -21.92
N ASP A 511 1.72 13.56 -20.99
CA ASP A 511 2.33 14.43 -19.97
C ASP A 511 3.22 15.49 -20.63
N MET A 512 4.07 15.10 -21.57
CA MET A 512 4.88 16.06 -22.33
C MET A 512 4.05 16.96 -23.24
N TYR A 513 2.89 16.50 -23.75
CA TYR A 513 1.97 17.35 -24.49
C TYR A 513 1.44 18.49 -23.61
N ASP A 514 0.95 18.16 -22.41
CA ASP A 514 0.44 19.16 -21.45
C ASP A 514 1.55 20.13 -21.02
N VAL A 515 2.75 19.63 -20.77
CA VAL A 515 3.92 20.46 -20.45
C VAL A 515 4.29 21.36 -21.63
N ALA A 516 4.33 20.84 -22.86
CA ALA A 516 4.68 21.61 -24.04
C ALA A 516 3.65 22.72 -24.34
N LEU A 517 2.35 22.46 -24.12
CA LEU A 517 1.30 23.47 -24.19
C LEU A 517 1.52 24.58 -23.15
N ARG A 518 1.79 24.19 -21.89
CA ARG A 518 2.04 25.14 -20.80
C ARG A 518 3.27 26.01 -21.06
N GLU A 519 4.32 25.44 -21.64
CA GLU A 519 5.55 26.14 -22.02
C GLU A 519 5.43 26.91 -23.35
N GLY A 520 4.28 26.83 -24.04
CA GLY A 520 4.04 27.54 -25.30
C GLY A 520 4.91 27.06 -26.46
N ARG A 521 5.22 25.76 -26.52
CA ARG A 521 6.11 25.20 -27.54
C ARG A 521 5.37 24.78 -28.81
N ASP A 522 5.98 25.06 -29.96
CA ASP A 522 5.43 24.72 -31.28
C ASP A 522 5.43 23.20 -31.56
N ASP A 523 6.23 22.42 -30.83
CA ASP A 523 6.34 20.96 -30.98
C ASP A 523 5.33 20.17 -30.15
N ALA A 524 4.45 20.83 -29.38
CA ALA A 524 3.39 20.18 -28.60
C ALA A 524 2.60 19.10 -29.40
N PRO A 525 2.15 19.36 -30.65
CA PRO A 525 1.40 18.36 -31.42
C PRO A 525 2.15 17.03 -31.65
N ALA A 526 3.49 17.05 -31.70
CA ALA A 526 4.28 15.83 -31.96
C ALA A 526 4.15 14.80 -30.81
N TYR A 527 4.01 15.28 -29.58
CA TYR A 527 3.79 14.44 -28.40
C TYR A 527 2.41 13.77 -28.43
N LEU A 528 1.36 14.56 -28.69
CA LEU A 528 0.01 14.03 -28.82
C LEU A 528 -0.11 13.02 -29.97
N ASP A 529 0.52 13.29 -31.12
CA ASP A 529 0.56 12.35 -32.24
C ASP A 529 1.28 11.03 -31.89
N ALA A 530 2.32 11.08 -31.05
CA ALA A 530 3.01 9.89 -30.55
C ALA A 530 2.12 9.08 -29.59
N ALA A 531 1.42 9.74 -28.66
CA ALA A 531 0.44 9.08 -27.78
C ALA A 531 -0.66 8.39 -28.59
N ARG A 532 -1.25 9.08 -29.59
CA ARG A 532 -2.26 8.53 -30.50
C ARG A 532 -1.78 7.29 -31.24
N ARG A 533 -0.58 7.33 -31.82
CA ARG A 533 -0.03 6.19 -32.57
C ARG A 533 0.23 4.98 -31.69
N ASN A 534 0.75 5.18 -30.49
CA ASN A 534 0.99 4.09 -29.54
C ASN A 534 -0.34 3.47 -29.05
N ALA A 535 -1.33 4.30 -28.70
CA ALA A 535 -2.66 3.83 -28.32
C ALA A 535 -3.38 3.11 -29.48
N ALA A 536 -3.31 3.65 -30.70
CA ALA A 536 -3.93 3.04 -31.88
C ALA A 536 -3.30 1.67 -32.18
N TRP A 537 -1.98 1.55 -32.04
CA TRP A 537 -1.30 0.27 -32.22
C TRP A 537 -1.83 -0.80 -31.25
N ILE A 538 -2.05 -0.46 -29.98
CA ILE A 538 -2.64 -1.39 -29.00
C ILE A 538 -4.04 -1.81 -29.43
N VAL A 539 -4.91 -0.85 -29.75
CA VAL A 539 -6.30 -1.10 -30.17
C VAL A 539 -6.33 -2.07 -31.36
N GLU A 540 -5.47 -1.85 -32.34
CA GLU A 540 -5.42 -2.62 -33.58
C GLU A 540 -4.73 -3.98 -33.47
N ASN A 541 -3.72 -4.13 -32.61
CA ASN A 541 -2.77 -5.26 -32.69
C ASN A 541 -2.68 -6.13 -31.44
N LEU A 542 -2.99 -5.63 -30.24
CA LEU A 542 -2.85 -6.45 -29.04
C LEU A 542 -3.94 -7.52 -28.96
N ASP A 543 -3.58 -8.77 -28.73
CA ASP A 543 -4.54 -9.85 -28.51
C ASP A 543 -4.65 -10.13 -27.01
N TRP A 544 -5.80 -9.82 -26.40
CA TRP A 544 -6.01 -10.04 -24.96
C TRP A 544 -6.12 -11.52 -24.59
N THR A 545 -6.39 -12.40 -25.56
CA THR A 545 -6.37 -13.85 -25.31
C THR A 545 -4.94 -14.37 -25.16
N ASP A 546 -3.93 -13.66 -25.67
CA ASP A 546 -2.53 -13.94 -25.37
C ASP A 546 -2.21 -13.51 -23.94
N PRO A 547 -1.94 -14.44 -23.01
CA PRO A 547 -1.70 -14.10 -21.61
C PRO A 547 -0.45 -13.23 -21.39
N ARG A 548 0.45 -13.11 -22.38
CA ARG A 548 1.60 -12.21 -22.35
C ARG A 548 1.23 -10.72 -22.39
N THR A 549 0.05 -10.39 -22.92
CA THR A 549 -0.42 -9.01 -23.07
C THR A 549 -1.35 -8.57 -21.93
N THR A 550 -1.81 -9.52 -21.10
CA THR A 550 -2.52 -9.23 -19.86
C THR A 550 -1.57 -9.44 -18.68
N LYS A 551 -1.46 -10.67 -18.16
CA LYS A 551 -0.74 -10.99 -16.93
C LYS A 551 0.77 -11.14 -17.09
N GLY A 552 1.27 -11.40 -18.30
CA GLY A 552 2.58 -12.01 -18.50
C GLY A 552 3.82 -11.26 -18.04
N GLN A 553 3.66 -10.07 -17.45
CA GLN A 553 4.68 -9.37 -16.71
C GLN A 553 4.43 -9.46 -15.21
N ARG A 554 5.46 -9.81 -14.43
CA ARG A 554 5.36 -10.05 -12.99
C ARG A 554 5.00 -8.83 -12.13
N MET A 555 4.91 -7.62 -12.70
CA MET A 555 4.55 -6.38 -11.99
C MET A 555 3.94 -5.25 -12.86
N SER A 556 4.39 -5.05 -14.10
CA SER A 556 4.10 -3.81 -14.87
C SER A 556 2.81 -3.80 -15.68
N GLU A 557 1.94 -4.79 -15.49
CA GLU A 557 0.70 -4.88 -16.26
C GLU A 557 -0.20 -3.65 -16.10
N HIS A 558 -0.21 -3.06 -14.90
CA HIS A 558 -1.07 -1.92 -14.57
C HIS A 558 -0.94 -0.79 -15.60
N VAL A 559 0.28 -0.56 -16.12
CA VAL A 559 0.60 0.51 -17.07
C VAL A 559 -0.26 0.49 -18.34
N THR A 560 -0.59 -0.69 -18.89
CA THR A 560 -1.22 -0.77 -20.22
C THR A 560 -2.64 -0.20 -20.21
N VAL A 561 -3.49 -0.68 -19.30
CA VAL A 561 -4.89 -0.27 -19.23
C VAL A 561 -5.03 1.11 -18.61
N THR A 562 -4.24 1.42 -17.56
CA THR A 562 -4.31 2.74 -16.93
C THR A 562 -3.90 3.85 -17.91
N ALA A 563 -2.91 3.62 -18.78
CA ALA A 563 -2.53 4.60 -19.80
C ALA A 563 -3.62 4.85 -20.86
N LEU A 564 -4.38 3.82 -21.27
CA LEU A 564 -5.52 4.00 -22.19
C LEU A 564 -6.67 4.77 -21.52
N VAL A 565 -6.95 4.47 -20.26
CA VAL A 565 -7.98 5.17 -19.47
C VAL A 565 -7.58 6.61 -19.21
N ASP A 566 -6.32 6.87 -18.88
CA ASP A 566 -5.78 8.22 -18.69
C ASP A 566 -5.91 9.06 -19.97
N PHE A 567 -5.66 8.47 -21.14
CA PHE A 567 -5.91 9.12 -22.43
C PHE A 567 -7.40 9.50 -22.58
N LEU A 568 -8.32 8.56 -22.33
CA LEU A 568 -9.75 8.84 -22.40
C LEU A 568 -10.19 9.94 -21.41
N ARG A 569 -9.63 9.96 -20.20
CA ARG A 569 -9.98 10.97 -19.18
C ARG A 569 -9.47 12.37 -19.55
N ARG A 570 -8.23 12.49 -20.03
CA ARG A 570 -7.60 13.80 -20.29
C ARG A 570 -7.88 14.36 -21.67
N HIS A 571 -7.93 13.51 -22.70
CA HIS A 571 -8.11 13.93 -24.09
C HIS A 571 -9.10 13.01 -24.84
N PRO A 572 -10.37 12.93 -24.38
CA PRO A 572 -11.36 11.99 -24.92
C PRO A 572 -11.59 12.13 -26.43
N SER A 573 -11.57 13.37 -26.96
CA SER A 573 -11.76 13.62 -28.39
C SER A 573 -10.58 13.21 -29.27
N GLU A 574 -9.43 12.95 -28.65
CA GLU A 574 -8.16 12.65 -29.32
C GLU A 574 -7.74 11.19 -29.16
N ALA A 575 -8.39 10.46 -28.24
CA ALA A 575 -8.19 9.03 -28.08
C ALA A 575 -8.58 8.27 -29.38
N PRO A 576 -7.81 7.24 -29.79
CA PRO A 576 -8.15 6.46 -30.97
C PRO A 576 -9.57 5.85 -30.91
N ALA A 577 -10.22 5.79 -32.06
CA ALA A 577 -11.52 5.13 -32.15
C ALA A 577 -11.40 3.65 -31.74
N GLY A 578 -12.31 3.17 -30.88
CA GLY A 578 -12.31 1.80 -30.38
C GLY A 578 -11.53 1.59 -29.09
N THR A 579 -10.91 2.62 -28.48
CA THR A 579 -10.21 2.48 -27.19
C THR A 579 -11.12 1.98 -26.07
N GLU A 580 -12.33 2.52 -25.91
CA GLU A 580 -13.30 2.02 -24.91
C GLU A 580 -13.69 0.55 -25.15
N ALA A 581 -13.99 0.19 -26.40
CA ALA A 581 -14.29 -1.19 -26.78
C ALA A 581 -13.10 -2.13 -26.48
N LYS A 582 -11.87 -1.67 -26.73
CA LYS A 582 -10.65 -2.43 -26.45
C LYS A 582 -10.46 -2.69 -24.96
N ILE A 583 -10.79 -1.72 -24.10
CA ILE A 583 -10.76 -1.86 -22.65
C ILE A 583 -11.85 -2.82 -22.19
N ALA A 584 -13.06 -2.74 -22.77
CA ALA A 584 -14.14 -3.69 -22.48
C ALA A 584 -13.77 -5.13 -22.86
N ASP A 585 -13.07 -5.33 -23.99
CA ASP A 585 -12.54 -6.64 -24.39
C ASP A 585 -11.52 -7.18 -23.38
N TRP A 586 -10.61 -6.33 -22.89
CA TRP A 586 -9.66 -6.69 -21.83
C TRP A 586 -10.41 -7.07 -20.55
N ALA A 587 -11.42 -6.28 -20.17
CA ALA A 587 -12.22 -6.52 -18.97
C ALA A 587 -12.94 -7.87 -19.03
N ALA A 588 -13.50 -8.23 -20.19
CA ALA A 588 -14.13 -9.54 -20.39
C ALA A 588 -13.14 -10.70 -20.20
N VAL A 589 -11.91 -10.57 -20.71
CA VAL A 589 -10.85 -11.57 -20.49
C VAL A 589 -10.42 -11.64 -19.02
N ALA A 590 -10.22 -10.49 -18.38
CA ALA A 590 -9.85 -10.41 -16.97
C ALA A 590 -10.90 -11.07 -16.08
N VAL A 591 -12.19 -10.76 -16.30
CA VAL A 591 -13.30 -11.40 -15.59
C VAL A 591 -13.35 -12.89 -15.84
N GLY A 592 -13.25 -13.34 -17.09
CA GLY A 592 -13.27 -14.76 -17.43
C GLY A 592 -12.13 -15.55 -16.76
N ARG A 593 -10.94 -14.94 -16.60
CA ARG A 593 -9.78 -15.56 -15.92
C ARG A 593 -9.84 -15.47 -14.40
N SER A 594 -10.75 -14.66 -13.86
CA SER A 594 -11.01 -14.52 -12.42
C SER A 594 -12.22 -15.32 -11.93
N ASP A 595 -12.93 -16.05 -12.80
CA ASP A 595 -14.05 -16.90 -12.41
C ASP A 595 -13.54 -18.20 -11.74
N ASN A 596 -13.15 -18.09 -10.47
CA ASN A 596 -12.66 -19.19 -9.66
C ASN A 596 -12.79 -18.88 -8.16
N LEU A 597 -12.47 -19.88 -7.34
CA LEU A 597 -12.55 -19.88 -5.87
C LEU A 597 -11.91 -18.66 -5.17
N TRP A 598 -10.95 -18.00 -5.79
CA TRP A 598 -10.18 -16.90 -5.20
C TRP A 598 -10.47 -15.54 -5.81
N ASP A 599 -11.35 -15.49 -6.82
CA ASP A 599 -11.48 -14.35 -7.73
C ASP A 599 -10.13 -13.96 -8.39
N PHE A 600 -9.15 -14.87 -8.34
CA PHE A 600 -7.77 -14.62 -8.72
C PHE A 600 -7.64 -14.67 -10.23
N ARG A 601 -7.09 -13.62 -10.82
CA ARG A 601 -6.92 -13.58 -12.26
C ARG A 601 -5.77 -14.50 -12.69
N LYS A 602 -6.15 -15.62 -13.30
CA LYS A 602 -5.22 -16.60 -13.85
C LYS A 602 -4.39 -16.01 -15.00
N TYR A 603 -3.18 -16.55 -15.20
CA TYR A 603 -2.36 -16.24 -16.37
C TYR A 603 -3.07 -16.63 -17.66
N SER A 604 -3.50 -17.89 -17.76
CA SER A 604 -4.26 -18.44 -18.88
C SER A 604 -5.33 -19.40 -18.38
N ASP A 605 -6.18 -19.92 -19.28
CA ASP A 605 -7.26 -20.84 -18.93
C ASP A 605 -6.74 -22.12 -18.24
N ASP A 606 -5.50 -22.50 -18.51
CA ASP A 606 -4.82 -23.70 -18.04
C ASP A 606 -3.70 -23.44 -17.01
N ARG A 607 -3.39 -22.17 -16.69
CA ARG A 607 -2.30 -21.82 -15.76
C ARG A 607 -2.64 -20.63 -14.85
N TRP A 608 -2.31 -20.75 -13.57
CA TRP A 608 -2.62 -19.73 -12.55
C TRP A 608 -1.63 -18.57 -12.56
N THR A 609 -0.34 -18.86 -12.41
CA THR A 609 0.72 -17.86 -12.30
C THR A 609 1.49 -17.70 -13.61
N ILE A 610 2.27 -16.65 -13.76
CA ILE A 610 3.16 -16.49 -14.92
C ILE A 610 4.14 -17.68 -15.06
N PRO A 611 4.50 -18.10 -16.29
CA PRO A 611 5.52 -19.13 -16.51
C PRO A 611 6.94 -18.55 -16.37
N SER A 612 7.96 -19.40 -16.44
CA SER A 612 9.36 -18.98 -16.58
C SER A 612 9.58 -18.06 -17.79
N PHE A 613 10.47 -17.09 -17.67
CA PHE A 613 10.81 -16.14 -18.74
C PHE A 613 12.30 -15.74 -18.67
N ALA A 614 12.80 -15.05 -19.72
CA ALA A 614 14.17 -14.54 -19.74
C ALA A 614 14.41 -13.50 -18.62
N GLY A 615 15.42 -13.73 -17.78
CA GLY A 615 15.66 -12.93 -16.58
C GLY A 615 14.87 -13.37 -15.34
N GLY A 616 14.02 -14.40 -15.45
CA GLY A 616 13.34 -15.06 -14.33
C GLY A 616 13.94 -16.44 -14.09
N GLY A 617 14.91 -16.56 -13.18
CA GLY A 617 15.70 -17.78 -12.95
C GLY A 617 14.96 -19.02 -12.42
N ALA A 618 13.63 -19.00 -12.33
CA ALA A 618 12.80 -20.06 -11.76
C ALA A 618 11.76 -20.57 -12.76
N GLY A 619 11.36 -21.85 -12.61
CA GLY A 619 10.26 -22.46 -13.38
C GLY A 619 8.89 -21.82 -13.12
N ASP A 620 8.73 -21.22 -11.93
CA ASP A 620 7.56 -20.45 -11.50
C ASP A 620 8.06 -19.22 -10.72
N PRO A 621 8.28 -18.09 -11.41
CA PRO A 621 8.89 -16.91 -10.80
C PRO A 621 7.90 -16.21 -9.86
N ASN A 622 8.44 -15.44 -8.92
CA ASN A 622 7.64 -14.69 -7.97
C ASN A 622 6.87 -13.54 -8.68
N GLU A 623 5.56 -13.40 -8.48
CA GLU A 623 4.70 -12.47 -9.23
C GLU A 623 3.92 -11.51 -8.34
N THR A 624 4.45 -11.21 -7.15
CA THR A 624 3.78 -10.38 -6.14
C THR A 624 3.31 -9.04 -6.69
N GLY A 625 4.11 -8.38 -7.54
CA GLY A 625 3.71 -7.12 -8.16
C GLY A 625 2.52 -7.24 -9.12
N ASN A 626 2.30 -8.39 -9.76
CA ASN A 626 1.11 -8.59 -10.60
C ASN A 626 -0.15 -8.66 -9.74
N ILE A 627 -0.06 -9.30 -8.57
CA ILE A 627 -1.16 -9.40 -7.61
C ILE A 627 -1.41 -8.02 -6.99
N ALA A 628 -0.35 -7.41 -6.44
CA ALA A 628 -0.43 -6.10 -5.81
C ALA A 628 -0.86 -5.00 -6.77
N GLY A 629 -0.49 -5.08 -8.06
CA GLY A 629 -0.82 -4.09 -9.09
C GLY A 629 -2.14 -4.31 -9.82
N LEU A 630 -2.88 -5.41 -9.58
CA LEU A 630 -4.07 -5.74 -10.38
C LEU A 630 -5.27 -4.82 -10.13
N ALA A 631 -5.39 -4.23 -8.94
CA ALA A 631 -6.53 -3.35 -8.64
C ALA A 631 -6.55 -2.12 -9.56
N ALA A 632 -5.39 -1.57 -9.87
CA ALA A 632 -5.25 -0.40 -10.75
C ALA A 632 -5.90 -0.56 -12.14
N PRO A 633 -5.49 -1.49 -13.01
CA PRO A 633 -6.10 -1.65 -14.33
C PRO A 633 -7.56 -2.10 -14.24
N ALA A 634 -7.95 -2.86 -13.21
CA ALA A 634 -9.34 -3.29 -13.02
C ALA A 634 -10.27 -2.11 -12.69
N LEU A 635 -9.88 -1.24 -11.77
CA LEU A 635 -10.64 -0.05 -11.38
C LEU A 635 -10.61 1.02 -12.47
N ALA A 636 -9.48 1.18 -13.16
CA ALA A 636 -9.37 2.04 -14.33
C ALA A 636 -10.36 1.63 -15.42
N ALA A 637 -10.37 0.35 -15.79
CA ALA A 637 -11.34 -0.19 -16.74
C ALA A 637 -12.79 -0.01 -16.25
N ALA A 638 -13.07 -0.30 -14.98
CA ALA A 638 -14.41 -0.15 -14.40
C ALA A 638 -14.94 1.29 -14.44
N SER A 639 -14.07 2.29 -14.57
CA SER A 639 -14.45 3.70 -14.67
C SER A 639 -14.90 4.16 -16.06
N VAL A 640 -14.61 3.38 -17.11
CA VAL A 640 -14.97 3.70 -18.50
C VAL A 640 -15.80 2.62 -19.20
N VAL A 641 -15.96 1.44 -18.59
CA VAL A 641 -16.83 0.37 -19.12
C VAL A 641 -18.29 0.70 -18.83
N ASP A 642 -19.09 0.78 -19.89
CA ASP A 642 -20.53 1.09 -19.82
C ASP A 642 -21.38 -0.03 -19.20
N ASP A 643 -20.98 -1.30 -19.36
CA ASP A 643 -21.72 -2.44 -18.79
C ASP A 643 -21.58 -2.45 -17.26
N PRO A 644 -22.65 -2.16 -16.49
CA PRO A 644 -22.55 -2.06 -15.04
C PRO A 644 -22.23 -3.39 -14.36
N ALA A 645 -22.61 -4.52 -14.96
CA ALA A 645 -22.31 -5.84 -14.41
C ALA A 645 -20.83 -6.17 -14.59
N LEU A 646 -20.28 -5.86 -15.77
CA LEU A 646 -18.85 -6.02 -16.05
C LEU A 646 -18.00 -5.10 -15.17
N ALA A 647 -18.36 -3.82 -15.09
CA ALA A 647 -17.68 -2.85 -14.22
C ALA A 647 -17.81 -3.23 -12.73
N GLY A 648 -18.98 -3.70 -12.29
CA GLY A 648 -19.19 -4.21 -10.94
C GLY A 648 -18.27 -5.39 -10.62
N ARG A 649 -18.14 -6.34 -11.55
CA ARG A 649 -17.26 -7.49 -11.37
C ARG A 649 -15.78 -7.12 -11.34
N LEU A 650 -15.36 -6.12 -12.12
CA LEU A 650 -13.99 -5.59 -12.04
C LEU A 650 -13.67 -4.98 -10.68
N ARG A 651 -14.62 -4.27 -10.05
CA ARG A 651 -14.45 -3.74 -8.68
C ARG A 651 -14.28 -4.86 -7.65
N GLU A 652 -15.04 -5.95 -7.78
CA GLU A 652 -14.87 -7.14 -6.93
C GLU A 652 -13.49 -7.79 -7.12
N ILE A 653 -13.02 -7.90 -8.36
CA ILE A 653 -11.69 -8.47 -8.66
C ILE A 653 -10.57 -7.59 -8.10
N ALA A 654 -10.71 -6.26 -8.19
CA ALA A 654 -9.75 -5.32 -7.62
C ALA A 654 -9.59 -5.53 -6.11
N VAL A 655 -10.70 -5.64 -5.38
CA VAL A 655 -10.71 -5.91 -3.94
C VAL A 655 -10.16 -7.31 -3.63
N ALA A 656 -10.52 -8.32 -4.43
CA ALA A 656 -9.98 -9.65 -4.22
C ALA A 656 -8.45 -9.75 -4.44
N ALA A 657 -7.88 -8.89 -5.31
CA ALA A 657 -6.44 -8.78 -5.46
C ALA A 657 -5.77 -8.23 -4.20
N VAL A 658 -6.38 -7.23 -3.57
CA VAL A 658 -5.97 -6.74 -2.24
C VAL A 658 -6.10 -7.85 -1.20
N ASP A 659 -7.25 -8.51 -1.12
CA ASP A 659 -7.47 -9.60 -0.18
C ASP A 659 -6.42 -10.71 -0.36
N ASN A 660 -5.99 -10.98 -1.59
CA ASN A 660 -4.92 -11.94 -1.88
C ASN A 660 -3.58 -11.52 -1.27
N VAL A 661 -3.19 -10.24 -1.41
CA VAL A 661 -2.00 -9.67 -0.75
C VAL A 661 -2.08 -9.88 0.76
N PHE A 662 -3.26 -9.73 1.35
CA PHE A 662 -3.48 -9.85 2.80
C PHE A 662 -3.79 -11.26 3.31
N GLY A 663 -3.82 -12.28 2.45
CA GLY A 663 -3.93 -13.68 2.87
C GLY A 663 -5.16 -14.44 2.39
N ARG A 664 -6.11 -13.83 1.67
CA ARG A 664 -7.17 -14.56 0.94
C ARG A 664 -6.60 -15.23 -0.31
N ASN A 665 -5.78 -16.22 -0.09
CA ASN A 665 -5.07 -16.95 -1.12
C ASN A 665 -4.84 -18.41 -0.67
N PRO A 666 -4.41 -19.31 -1.56
CA PRO A 666 -4.30 -20.73 -1.24
C PRO A 666 -3.34 -21.07 -0.09
N THR A 667 -2.45 -20.17 0.32
CA THR A 667 -1.51 -20.38 1.42
C THR A 667 -1.98 -19.73 2.72
N GLY A 668 -3.03 -18.91 2.69
CA GLY A 668 -3.53 -18.19 3.86
C GLY A 668 -2.58 -17.13 4.42
N ARG A 669 -1.58 -16.71 3.65
CA ARG A 669 -0.48 -15.84 4.12
C ARG A 669 -0.47 -14.50 3.44
N HIS A 670 -0.11 -13.47 4.21
CA HIS A 670 0.19 -12.16 3.65
C HIS A 670 1.40 -12.26 2.71
N ALA A 671 1.44 -11.41 1.69
CA ALA A 671 2.55 -11.34 0.73
C ALA A 671 3.88 -10.83 1.33
N SER A 672 3.89 -10.45 2.61
CA SER A 672 5.06 -9.94 3.34
C SER A 672 5.39 -10.90 4.46
N TYR A 673 6.63 -11.35 4.57
CA TYR A 673 7.10 -12.23 5.64
C TYR A 673 6.92 -11.59 7.01
N ARG A 674 7.17 -10.29 7.13
CA ARG A 674 7.09 -9.56 8.41
C ARG A 674 5.69 -9.05 8.74
N ALA A 675 4.67 -9.42 7.99
CA ALA A 675 3.32 -8.86 8.15
C ALA A 675 2.78 -8.99 9.58
N ALA A 676 3.09 -10.07 10.28
CA ALA A 676 2.62 -10.31 11.65
C ALA A 676 3.47 -9.65 12.75
N THR A 677 4.52 -8.91 12.39
CA THR A 677 5.40 -8.28 13.38
C THR A 677 4.87 -6.92 13.82
N THR A 678 4.96 -6.59 15.11
CA THR A 678 4.48 -5.30 15.63
C THR A 678 5.25 -4.11 15.08
N GLN A 679 6.55 -4.28 14.79
CA GLN A 679 7.43 -3.17 14.39
C GLN A 679 7.37 -2.84 12.89
N TRP A 680 7.14 -3.85 12.04
CA TRP A 680 7.31 -3.73 10.58
C TRP A 680 6.13 -4.31 9.78
N GLY A 681 5.12 -4.81 10.49
CA GLY A 681 4.00 -5.54 9.92
C GLY A 681 2.82 -4.67 9.51
N PHE A 682 1.74 -5.36 9.19
CA PHE A 682 0.46 -4.78 8.82
C PHE A 682 -0.52 -5.06 9.97
N GLU A 683 -1.22 -4.02 10.43
CA GLU A 683 -2.20 -4.17 11.50
C GLU A 683 -3.20 -5.31 11.19
N GLY A 684 -3.42 -6.20 12.15
CA GLY A 684 -4.33 -7.34 12.03
C GLY A 684 -3.81 -8.53 11.21
N ALA A 685 -2.65 -8.44 10.56
CA ALA A 685 -2.09 -9.61 9.88
C ALA A 685 -1.52 -10.62 10.89
N GLU A 686 -2.00 -11.86 10.88
CA GLU A 686 -1.57 -12.91 11.81
C GLU A 686 -0.47 -13.81 11.22
N LEU A 687 -0.46 -13.98 9.89
CA LEU A 687 0.48 -14.82 9.16
C LEU A 687 1.14 -14.03 8.02
N GLY A 688 2.45 -13.81 8.15
CA GLY A 688 3.29 -13.30 7.06
C GLY A 688 3.62 -14.37 6.02
N TRP A 689 4.35 -14.03 4.97
CA TRP A 689 4.90 -14.99 4.00
C TRP A 689 5.83 -16.02 4.67
N PHE A 690 6.17 -17.11 3.99
CA PHE A 690 6.88 -18.25 4.58
C PHE A 690 8.33 -17.99 4.99
N SER A 691 9.05 -17.18 4.22
CA SER A 691 10.44 -16.82 4.49
C SER A 691 10.75 -15.43 3.96
N GLU A 692 11.77 -14.80 4.53
CA GLU A 692 12.36 -13.56 4.02
C GLU A 692 13.71 -13.88 3.38
N TYR A 693 13.90 -13.45 2.13
CA TYR A 693 15.18 -13.58 1.47
C TYR A 693 16.19 -12.62 2.12
N GLN A 694 17.23 -13.18 2.74
CA GLN A 694 18.28 -12.37 3.36
C GLN A 694 19.35 -11.99 2.33
N GLY A 695 19.53 -10.69 2.10
CA GLY A 695 20.53 -10.15 1.19
C GLY A 695 19.91 -9.65 -0.10
N GLY A 696 20.47 -10.04 -1.24
CA GLY A 696 19.95 -9.63 -2.55
C GLY A 696 20.55 -8.34 -3.09
N ALA A 697 20.10 -7.94 -4.27
CA ALA A 697 20.60 -6.72 -4.89
C ALA A 697 20.04 -5.45 -4.21
N GLY A 698 18.83 -5.56 -3.66
CA GLY A 698 18.15 -4.50 -2.96
C GLY A 698 18.47 -4.32 -1.49
N LEU A 699 18.91 -5.38 -0.81
CA LEU A 699 18.97 -5.44 0.66
C LEU A 699 17.64 -4.96 1.27
N LEU A 700 16.54 -5.57 0.82
CA LEU A 700 15.17 -5.15 1.18
C LEU A 700 14.62 -5.90 2.39
N GLN A 701 15.33 -6.93 2.87
CA GLN A 701 14.99 -7.59 4.12
C GLN A 701 14.91 -6.57 5.26
N GLY A 702 13.82 -6.60 6.01
CA GLY A 702 13.56 -5.69 7.12
C GLY A 702 13.23 -4.25 6.79
N VAL A 703 12.97 -3.91 5.52
CA VAL A 703 12.31 -2.66 5.18
C VAL A 703 10.80 -2.78 5.51
N PRO A 704 10.18 -1.89 6.32
CA PRO A 704 8.74 -1.92 6.56
C PRO A 704 7.93 -1.92 5.27
N GLY A 705 6.81 -2.63 5.26
CA GLY A 705 5.93 -2.71 4.10
C GLY A 705 6.45 -3.53 2.91
N VAL A 706 7.61 -4.18 3.01
CA VAL A 706 8.16 -5.01 1.91
C VAL A 706 7.20 -6.13 1.52
N LEU A 707 6.99 -6.30 0.21
CA LEU A 707 6.24 -7.42 -0.34
C LEU A 707 7.21 -8.47 -0.88
N ASP A 708 7.25 -9.65 -0.26
CA ASP A 708 8.24 -10.70 -0.46
C ASP A 708 7.79 -11.80 -1.41
N GLY A 709 6.53 -12.21 -1.32
CA GLY A 709 6.11 -13.50 -1.84
C GLY A 709 4.66 -13.56 -2.30
N SER A 710 4.37 -14.59 -3.09
CA SER A 710 3.06 -14.84 -3.67
C SER A 710 2.87 -16.34 -3.93
N PRO A 711 1.64 -16.86 -3.85
CA PRO A 711 1.36 -18.27 -4.18
C PRO A 711 1.78 -18.61 -5.61
N LYS A 712 2.57 -19.68 -5.74
CA LYS A 712 2.95 -20.33 -7.01
C LYS A 712 1.85 -21.21 -7.59
N ASN A 713 1.95 -21.59 -8.87
CA ASN A 713 0.95 -22.39 -9.59
C ASN A 713 0.60 -23.70 -8.88
N ALA A 714 1.57 -24.32 -8.18
CA ALA A 714 1.34 -25.58 -7.47
C ALA A 714 0.46 -25.44 -6.21
N HIS A 715 0.28 -24.23 -5.67
CA HIS A 715 -0.63 -23.99 -4.54
C HIS A 715 -2.09 -23.92 -4.99
N PHE A 716 -2.36 -23.64 -6.27
CA PHE A 716 -3.73 -23.46 -6.76
C PHE A 716 -4.34 -24.78 -7.27
N PRO A 717 -5.68 -24.97 -7.15
CA PRO A 717 -6.62 -24.05 -6.52
C PRO A 717 -6.55 -24.08 -4.99
N TYR A 718 -6.15 -25.18 -4.35
CA TYR A 718 -5.92 -25.20 -2.90
C TYR A 718 -5.03 -26.38 -2.53
N ALA A 719 -3.72 -26.14 -2.47
CA ALA A 719 -2.69 -27.10 -2.08
C ALA A 719 -1.64 -26.44 -1.15
N PRO A 720 -2.08 -25.89 -0.01
CA PRO A 720 -1.21 -25.19 0.94
C PRO A 720 -0.08 -26.05 1.51
N GLY A 721 -0.30 -27.36 1.62
CA GLY A 721 0.72 -28.31 2.08
C GLY A 721 1.96 -28.41 1.17
N VAL A 722 1.96 -27.75 0.00
CA VAL A 722 3.15 -27.54 -0.82
C VAL A 722 4.20 -26.70 -0.08
N GLY A 723 3.79 -25.82 0.83
CA GLY A 723 4.68 -25.04 1.67
C GLY A 723 5.42 -23.92 0.92
N ASN A 724 6.58 -23.52 1.43
CA ASN A 724 7.36 -22.46 0.80
C ASN A 724 8.03 -22.97 -0.48
N ILE A 725 7.57 -22.50 -1.64
CA ILE A 725 8.21 -22.81 -2.92
C ILE A 725 8.42 -21.55 -3.76
N GLY A 726 9.54 -21.54 -4.47
CA GLY A 726 9.94 -20.43 -5.32
C GLY A 726 10.60 -19.29 -4.54
N HIS A 727 10.98 -18.25 -5.27
CA HIS A 727 11.75 -17.13 -4.72
C HIS A 727 10.90 -16.22 -3.82
N SER A 728 11.47 -15.73 -2.71
CA SER A 728 10.83 -14.85 -1.71
C SER A 728 11.54 -13.49 -1.53
N GLU A 729 12.43 -13.10 -2.44
CA GLU A 729 13.05 -11.77 -2.42
C GLU A 729 12.01 -10.69 -2.73
N GLY A 730 11.87 -9.75 -1.79
CA GLY A 730 11.17 -8.50 -2.02
C GLY A 730 11.84 -7.67 -3.10
N TRP A 731 11.07 -6.82 -3.77
CA TRP A 731 11.55 -6.04 -4.91
C TRP A 731 10.80 -4.70 -4.96
N VAL A 732 11.52 -3.59 -5.18
CA VAL A 732 10.91 -2.25 -5.25
C VAL A 732 9.72 -2.21 -6.21
N ALA A 733 9.82 -2.88 -7.36
CA ALA A 733 8.77 -2.90 -8.36
C ALA A 733 7.43 -3.50 -7.87
N PHE A 734 7.45 -4.37 -6.86
CA PHE A 734 6.22 -4.92 -6.27
C PHE A 734 5.47 -3.87 -5.48
N ASN A 735 6.19 -3.13 -4.63
CA ASN A 735 5.65 -2.03 -3.86
C ASN A 735 5.27 -0.84 -4.77
N THR A 736 5.99 -0.63 -5.87
CA THR A 736 5.59 0.38 -6.86
C THR A 736 4.24 0.04 -7.52
N ALA A 737 4.04 -1.22 -7.88
CA ALA A 737 2.73 -1.69 -8.37
C ALA A 737 1.64 -1.60 -7.29
N TRP A 738 2.00 -1.83 -6.02
CA TRP A 738 1.08 -1.64 -4.89
C TRP A 738 0.63 -0.18 -4.73
N ASN A 739 1.54 0.78 -4.85
CA ASN A 739 1.23 2.21 -4.80
C ASN A 739 0.20 2.60 -5.86
N GLU A 740 0.35 2.10 -7.08
CA GLU A 740 -0.62 2.34 -8.16
C GLU A 740 -2.01 1.80 -7.80
N SER A 741 -2.11 0.58 -7.28
CA SER A 741 -3.37 0.01 -6.84
C SER A 741 -4.03 0.83 -5.73
N LEU A 742 -3.25 1.32 -4.76
CA LEU A 742 -3.74 2.20 -3.69
C LEU A 742 -4.27 3.53 -4.24
N ALA A 743 -3.63 4.11 -5.26
CA ALA A 743 -4.12 5.32 -5.92
C ALA A 743 -5.47 5.10 -6.61
N TRP A 744 -5.63 3.99 -7.33
CA TRP A 744 -6.88 3.68 -8.02
C TRP A 744 -8.01 3.21 -7.09
N LEU A 745 -7.68 2.57 -5.96
CA LEU A 745 -8.65 2.32 -4.88
C LEU A 745 -9.21 3.65 -4.35
N ALA A 746 -8.33 4.60 -4.05
CA ALA A 746 -8.75 5.94 -3.63
C ALA A 746 -9.58 6.66 -4.69
N ASP A 747 -9.19 6.61 -5.97
CA ASP A 747 -9.98 7.15 -7.09
C ASP A 747 -11.39 6.56 -7.11
N ALA A 748 -11.51 5.24 -6.98
CA ALA A 748 -12.78 4.53 -7.09
C ALA A 748 -13.74 4.83 -5.91
N GLU A 749 -13.21 5.12 -4.73
CA GLU A 749 -14.01 5.46 -3.53
C GLU A 749 -14.28 6.97 -3.39
N THR A 750 -13.54 7.81 -4.13
CA THR A 750 -13.66 9.26 -4.00
C THR A 750 -14.81 9.82 -4.83
N SER A 751 -15.71 10.56 -4.18
CA SER A 751 -16.78 11.31 -4.83
C SER A 751 -16.94 12.70 -4.22
N LEU A 752 -17.39 13.65 -5.03
CA LEU A 752 -17.53 15.04 -4.63
C LEU A 752 -18.89 15.56 -5.09
N ARG A 753 -19.63 16.17 -4.17
CA ARG A 753 -20.94 16.77 -4.45
C ARG A 753 -21.12 18.09 -3.71
N VAL A 754 -21.99 18.93 -4.24
CA VAL A 754 -22.49 20.11 -3.53
C VAL A 754 -23.97 19.89 -3.24
N VAL A 755 -24.33 19.98 -1.96
CA VAL A 755 -25.67 19.71 -1.45
C VAL A 755 -26.02 20.76 -0.42
N ASP A 756 -27.15 21.45 -0.60
CA ASP A 756 -27.72 22.41 0.36
C ASP A 756 -26.72 23.46 0.86
N GLY A 757 -25.97 24.10 -0.05
CA GLY A 757 -24.96 25.11 0.32
C GLY A 757 -23.76 24.55 1.08
N ALA A 758 -23.50 23.24 1.00
CA ALA A 758 -22.34 22.58 1.57
C ALA A 758 -21.62 21.74 0.51
N VAL A 759 -20.30 21.64 0.65
CA VAL A 759 -19.50 20.64 -0.04
C VAL A 759 -19.56 19.35 0.77
N GLU A 760 -19.81 18.25 0.09
CA GLU A 760 -19.64 16.92 0.64
C GLU A 760 -18.63 16.12 -0.20
N LEU A 761 -17.57 15.70 0.47
CA LEU A 761 -16.51 14.85 -0.06
C LEU A 761 -16.67 13.46 0.56
N THR A 762 -16.72 12.42 -0.26
CA THR A 762 -16.43 11.06 0.19
C THR A 762 -15.00 10.72 -0.22
N ALA A 763 -14.15 10.32 0.72
CA ALA A 763 -12.76 9.94 0.46
C ALA A 763 -12.25 8.98 1.56
N PRO A 764 -11.28 8.09 1.25
CA PRO A 764 -10.74 7.17 2.24
C PRO A 764 -9.64 7.86 3.07
N LEU A 765 -10.06 8.52 4.15
CA LEU A 765 -9.21 9.40 4.97
C LEU A 765 -9.28 9.12 6.48
N ASP A 766 -10.22 8.30 6.96
CA ASP A 766 -10.36 7.92 8.38
C ASP A 766 -9.20 7.01 8.87
N LEU A 767 -7.97 7.50 8.76
CA LEU A 767 -6.73 6.76 9.03
C LEU A 767 -6.42 6.72 10.54
N ASP A 768 -6.83 7.74 11.29
CA ASP A 768 -6.84 7.76 12.75
C ASP A 768 -8.29 7.77 13.27
N THR A 769 -8.76 6.61 13.70
CA THR A 769 -10.14 6.43 14.19
C THR A 769 -10.39 7.01 15.58
N THR A 770 -9.38 7.56 16.23
CA THR A 770 -9.50 8.19 17.56
C THR A 770 -9.92 9.65 17.50
N ALA A 771 -9.86 10.28 16.31
CA ALA A 771 -10.23 11.67 16.08
C ALA A 771 -11.11 11.82 14.83
N LEU A 772 -11.81 12.95 14.72
CA LEU A 772 -12.47 13.31 13.46
C LEU A 772 -11.43 13.89 12.52
N ASP A 773 -11.31 13.31 11.33
CA ASP A 773 -10.35 13.77 10.34
C ASP A 773 -10.85 14.98 9.52
N SER A 774 -9.95 15.59 8.75
CA SER A 774 -10.24 16.73 7.89
C SER A 774 -9.55 16.61 6.53
N ALA A 775 -10.14 17.22 5.52
CA ALA A 775 -9.55 17.36 4.20
C ALA A 775 -9.73 18.79 3.68
N THR A 776 -9.04 19.08 2.58
CA THR A 776 -9.15 20.36 1.89
C THR A 776 -9.64 20.13 0.47
N VAL A 777 -10.68 20.85 0.08
CA VAL A 777 -11.12 20.94 -1.32
C VAL A 777 -10.75 22.30 -1.89
N GLN A 778 -10.57 22.37 -3.21
CA GLN A 778 -10.32 23.63 -3.91
C GLN A 778 -11.63 24.18 -4.48
N VAL A 779 -11.91 25.45 -4.25
CA VAL A 779 -13.13 26.13 -4.71
C VAL A 779 -12.79 27.30 -5.60
N ARG A 780 -13.44 27.43 -6.75
CA ARG A 780 -13.24 28.53 -7.68
C ARG A 780 -14.56 29.11 -8.19
N VAL A 781 -14.66 30.43 -8.24
CA VAL A 781 -15.77 31.15 -8.89
C VAL A 781 -15.37 31.54 -10.30
N GLY A 782 -16.11 31.06 -11.31
CA GLY A 782 -15.82 31.31 -12.72
C GLY A 782 -14.36 30.95 -13.09
N SER A 783 -13.62 31.91 -13.62
CA SER A 783 -12.20 31.79 -13.97
C SER A 783 -11.24 32.37 -12.92
N GLY A 784 -11.71 32.61 -11.69
CA GLY A 784 -10.90 33.14 -10.60
C GLY A 784 -9.79 32.18 -10.14
N ALA A 785 -8.96 32.63 -9.20
CA ALA A 785 -8.02 31.72 -8.53
C ALA A 785 -8.80 30.75 -7.61
N PRO A 786 -8.36 29.49 -7.49
CA PRO A 786 -8.91 28.59 -6.49
C PRO A 786 -8.59 29.08 -5.07
N VAL A 787 -9.49 28.77 -4.14
CA VAL A 787 -9.38 29.03 -2.71
C VAL A 787 -9.63 27.72 -1.97
N GLU A 788 -8.85 27.47 -0.93
CA GLU A 788 -9.01 26.29 -0.08
C GLU A 788 -10.26 26.38 0.78
N LEU A 789 -11.02 25.30 0.82
CA LEU A 789 -12.15 25.12 1.73
C LEU A 789 -11.92 23.85 2.56
N PRO A 790 -11.77 23.97 3.90
CA PRO A 790 -11.68 22.79 4.75
C PRO A 790 -13.03 22.08 4.84
N VAL A 791 -12.99 20.76 4.81
CA VAL A 791 -14.13 19.86 5.07
C VAL A 791 -13.77 18.94 6.24
N GLN A 792 -14.74 18.65 7.11
CA GLN A 792 -14.52 17.83 8.30
C GLN A 792 -15.36 16.56 8.24
N GLN A 793 -14.80 15.45 8.72
CA GLN A 793 -15.51 14.18 8.83
C GLN A 793 -16.80 14.34 9.65
N VAL A 794 -17.93 13.85 9.13
CA VAL A 794 -19.26 14.12 9.71
C VAL A 794 -19.51 13.37 11.03
N SER A 795 -18.85 12.23 11.22
CA SER A 795 -18.87 11.43 12.44
C SER A 795 -17.71 10.44 12.44
N ALA A 796 -17.35 9.91 13.61
CA ALA A 796 -16.36 8.84 13.71
C ALA A 796 -16.75 7.65 12.80
N SER A 797 -15.77 7.03 12.17
CA SER A 797 -15.96 5.92 11.24
C SER A 797 -16.82 6.26 10.01
N SER A 798 -16.85 7.52 9.57
CA SER A 798 -17.49 7.93 8.33
C SER A 798 -16.47 8.21 7.23
N SER A 799 -16.74 7.81 5.99
CA SER A 799 -15.97 8.24 4.83
C SER A 799 -16.42 9.60 4.28
N VAL A 800 -17.40 10.26 4.92
CA VAL A 800 -18.03 11.49 4.44
C VAL A 800 -17.50 12.69 5.23
N PHE A 801 -17.09 13.72 4.49
CA PHE A 801 -16.56 14.98 4.97
C PHE A 801 -17.44 16.11 4.46
N ARG A 802 -17.75 17.09 5.32
CA ARG A 802 -18.63 18.20 4.98
C ARG A 802 -18.01 19.54 5.37
N GLY A 803 -18.14 20.52 4.49
CA GLY A 803 -17.74 21.92 4.72
C GLY A 803 -18.83 22.87 4.23
N SER A 804 -19.06 23.97 4.95
CA SER A 804 -20.04 24.98 4.54
C SER A 804 -19.51 25.77 3.35
N LEU A 805 -20.31 25.93 2.30
CA LEU A 805 -19.93 26.73 1.14
C LEU A 805 -20.68 28.06 1.15
N ASP A 806 -19.99 29.10 1.60
CA ASP A 806 -20.51 30.47 1.59
C ASP A 806 -20.17 31.15 0.25
N THR A 807 -21.13 31.17 -0.68
CA THR A 807 -20.95 31.78 -2.01
C THR A 807 -20.74 33.29 -1.94
N ASP A 808 -21.30 33.96 -0.93
CA ASP A 808 -21.15 35.40 -0.74
C ASP A 808 -19.73 35.73 -0.26
N ALA A 809 -19.18 34.93 0.66
CA ALA A 809 -17.78 35.06 1.10
C ALA A 809 -16.78 34.80 -0.03
N LEU A 810 -17.15 33.97 -1.00
CA LEU A 810 -16.37 33.74 -2.23
C LEU A 810 -16.51 34.87 -3.26
N GLY A 811 -17.37 35.87 -2.99
CA GLY A 811 -17.65 36.97 -3.91
C GLY A 811 -18.40 36.55 -5.17
N ALA A 812 -19.11 35.42 -5.13
CA ALA A 812 -19.89 34.93 -6.26
C ALA A 812 -21.21 35.69 -6.39
N SER A 813 -21.60 35.99 -7.62
CA SER A 813 -22.85 36.67 -7.98
C SER A 813 -23.86 35.68 -8.58
N PRO A 814 -25.17 35.98 -8.55
CA PRO A 814 -26.16 35.17 -9.25
C PRO A 814 -25.80 34.96 -10.72
N GLY A 815 -25.80 33.71 -11.17
CA GLY A 815 -25.36 33.28 -12.49
C GLY A 815 -23.90 32.80 -12.57
N ASP A 816 -23.07 33.08 -11.55
CA ASP A 816 -21.70 32.57 -11.50
C ASP A 816 -21.69 31.05 -11.30
N VAL A 817 -20.70 30.39 -11.88
CA VAL A 817 -20.44 28.96 -11.67
C VAL A 817 -19.38 28.81 -10.60
N VAL A 818 -19.73 28.14 -9.50
CA VAL A 818 -18.77 27.68 -8.49
C VAL A 818 -18.35 26.27 -8.84
N THR A 819 -17.05 26.07 -8.99
CA THR A 819 -16.42 24.78 -9.24
C THR A 819 -15.68 24.35 -7.98
N VAL A 820 -15.96 23.15 -7.50
CA VAL A 820 -15.28 22.52 -6.37
C VAL A 820 -14.51 21.31 -6.88
N THR A 821 -13.26 21.16 -6.48
CA THR A 821 -12.40 20.04 -6.89
C THR A 821 -11.68 19.39 -5.72
N TYR A 822 -11.46 18.08 -5.82
CA TYR A 822 -10.65 17.28 -4.91
C TYR A 822 -9.83 16.26 -5.70
N GLY A 823 -8.61 15.97 -5.26
CA GLY A 823 -7.63 15.24 -6.05
C GLY A 823 -6.99 16.11 -7.14
N LEU A 824 -6.00 15.56 -7.81
CA LEU A 824 -5.12 16.25 -8.77
C LEU A 824 -4.98 15.44 -10.07
N GLY A 825 -4.49 16.09 -11.13
CA GLY A 825 -4.26 15.44 -12.42
C GLY A 825 -5.51 14.70 -12.94
N SER A 826 -5.33 13.48 -13.44
CA SER A 826 -6.43 12.64 -13.96
C SER A 826 -7.29 11.96 -12.89
N PHE A 827 -7.00 12.19 -11.60
CA PHE A 827 -7.81 11.75 -10.46
C PHE A 827 -8.78 12.84 -9.97
N THR A 828 -8.65 14.07 -10.46
CA THR A 828 -9.46 15.22 -10.05
C THR A 828 -10.96 14.93 -10.14
N ARG A 829 -11.66 14.96 -9.01
CA ARG A 829 -13.13 15.01 -8.93
C ARG A 829 -13.59 16.44 -9.00
N THR A 830 -14.63 16.70 -9.79
CA THR A 830 -15.19 18.04 -9.97
C THR A 830 -16.69 18.03 -9.69
N ALA A 831 -17.14 18.95 -8.86
CA ALA A 831 -18.55 19.30 -8.70
C ALA A 831 -18.75 20.76 -9.11
N THR A 832 -19.89 21.06 -9.73
CA THR A 832 -20.23 22.44 -10.11
C THR A 832 -21.63 22.79 -9.62
N MET A 833 -21.84 24.06 -9.30
CA MET A 833 -23.16 24.64 -9.12
C MET A 833 -23.22 26.03 -9.74
N THR A 834 -24.42 26.46 -10.10
CA THR A 834 -24.68 27.86 -10.44
C THR A 834 -25.25 28.57 -9.23
N VAL A 835 -24.69 29.73 -8.88
CA VAL A 835 -25.24 30.59 -7.83
C VAL A 835 -26.58 31.12 -8.30
N VAL A 836 -27.63 30.81 -7.56
CA VAL A 836 -28.97 31.36 -7.80
C VAL A 836 -29.15 32.61 -6.97
N ALA A 837 -29.97 33.55 -7.44
CA ALA A 837 -30.37 34.67 -6.59
C ALA A 837 -31.05 34.11 -5.34
N ALA A 838 -30.72 34.68 -4.18
CA ALA A 838 -31.44 34.37 -2.95
C ALA A 838 -32.92 34.72 -3.16
N ASP A 839 -33.80 33.76 -2.87
CA ASP A 839 -35.24 34.01 -2.82
C ASP A 839 -35.50 35.05 -1.70
N ALA A 840 -35.98 36.23 -2.09
CA ALA A 840 -36.28 37.32 -1.19
C ALA A 840 -37.59 37.09 -0.40
N CYS A 841 -38.43 36.15 -0.85
CA CYS A 841 -39.71 35.77 -0.24
C CYS A 841 -39.86 34.23 -0.15
N PRO A 842 -39.00 33.51 0.59
CA PRO A 842 -38.99 32.04 0.63
C PRO A 842 -40.24 31.41 1.25
N ASP A 843 -40.99 32.17 2.05
CA ASP A 843 -42.31 31.81 2.61
C ASP A 843 -43.46 32.59 1.93
N GLY A 844 -43.20 33.12 0.74
CA GLY A 844 -44.11 33.97 -0.02
C GLY A 844 -45.26 33.21 -0.66
N HIS A 845 -46.13 33.94 -1.35
CA HIS A 845 -47.24 33.35 -2.09
C HIS A 845 -46.72 32.56 -3.29
N PRO A 846 -47.28 31.37 -3.61
CA PRO A 846 -46.81 30.57 -4.73
C PRO A 846 -47.03 31.31 -6.05
N ASP A 847 -46.13 31.07 -7.00
CA ASP A 847 -46.33 31.47 -8.39
C ASP A 847 -47.31 30.50 -9.09
N GLY A 848 -47.89 30.93 -10.21
CA GLY A 848 -48.80 30.07 -11.01
C GLY A 848 -50.22 29.86 -10.47
N VAL A 849 -50.55 30.37 -9.28
CA VAL A 849 -51.96 30.55 -8.84
C VAL A 849 -52.50 31.89 -9.31
N THR A 850 -53.83 32.07 -9.31
CA THR A 850 -54.42 33.38 -9.63
C THR A 850 -54.45 34.30 -8.42
N VAL A 851 -54.11 35.57 -8.62
CA VAL A 851 -54.13 36.60 -7.58
C VAL A 851 -55.57 36.85 -7.15
N SER A 852 -55.86 36.69 -5.85
CA SER A 852 -57.18 36.89 -5.28
C SER A 852 -57.14 37.77 -4.03
N PHE A 853 -58.11 38.70 -3.92
CA PHE A 853 -58.25 39.61 -2.78
C PHE A 853 -59.58 39.38 -2.10
N GLY A 854 -59.60 39.05 -0.80
CA GLY A 854 -60.84 38.87 -0.03
C GLY A 854 -61.85 37.91 -0.68
N GLY A 855 -61.38 36.84 -1.34
CA GLY A 855 -62.20 35.87 -2.06
C GLY A 855 -62.61 36.25 -3.49
N VAL A 856 -62.20 37.42 -3.99
CA VAL A 856 -62.41 37.86 -5.38
C VAL A 856 -61.18 37.53 -6.22
N ASP A 857 -61.31 36.55 -7.11
CA ASP A 857 -60.28 36.16 -8.07
C ASP A 857 -60.17 37.17 -9.22
N SER A 858 -58.94 37.61 -9.50
CA SER A 858 -58.64 38.50 -10.62
C SER A 858 -58.54 37.78 -11.97
N GLY A 859 -58.30 36.46 -11.97
CA GLY A 859 -57.97 35.67 -13.15
C GLY A 859 -56.56 35.93 -13.70
N VAL A 860 -55.75 36.72 -13.01
CA VAL A 860 -54.35 37.05 -13.37
C VAL A 860 -53.42 36.14 -12.59
N ALA A 861 -52.43 35.55 -13.26
CA ALA A 861 -51.42 34.73 -12.59
C ALA A 861 -50.60 35.57 -11.60
N ASN A 862 -50.26 34.98 -10.46
CA ASN A 862 -49.37 35.57 -9.47
C ASN A 862 -47.93 35.45 -9.96
N HIS A 863 -47.51 36.37 -10.82
CA HIS A 863 -46.17 36.35 -11.41
C HIS A 863 -45.08 36.56 -10.35
N ASP A 864 -43.94 35.89 -10.52
CA ASP A 864 -42.69 36.13 -9.79
C ASP A 864 -41.95 37.33 -10.42
N GLY A 865 -41.41 38.21 -9.58
CA GLY A 865 -40.63 39.38 -9.98
C GLY A 865 -39.19 39.10 -10.44
N GLY A 866 -38.73 37.86 -10.34
CA GLY A 866 -37.38 37.39 -10.67
C GLY A 866 -36.46 37.24 -9.46
N ASP A 867 -36.95 37.48 -8.25
CA ASP A 867 -36.25 37.37 -6.97
C ASP A 867 -36.95 36.43 -5.99
N GLY A 868 -37.94 35.64 -6.45
CA GLY A 868 -38.74 34.75 -5.62
C GLY A 868 -39.94 35.43 -4.95
N CYS A 869 -40.04 36.76 -5.01
CA CYS A 869 -41.23 37.48 -4.55
C CYS A 869 -42.28 37.60 -5.66
N THR A 870 -43.51 37.17 -5.36
CA THR A 870 -44.63 37.30 -6.28
C THR A 870 -45.35 38.65 -6.15
N PHE A 871 -46.30 38.91 -7.07
CA PHE A 871 -47.11 40.12 -7.04
C PHE A 871 -47.83 40.31 -5.69
N LEU A 872 -48.33 39.22 -5.10
CA LEU A 872 -48.97 39.24 -3.78
C LEU A 872 -47.98 39.57 -2.67
N ASP A 873 -46.77 39.02 -2.69
CA ASP A 873 -45.72 39.35 -1.70
C ASP A 873 -45.36 40.84 -1.74
N ALA A 874 -45.23 41.39 -2.95
CA ALA A 874 -44.96 42.81 -3.15
C ALA A 874 -46.12 43.72 -2.69
N VAL A 875 -47.36 43.23 -2.70
CA VAL A 875 -48.50 43.92 -2.10
C VAL A 875 -48.47 43.79 -0.58
N ASP A 876 -48.32 42.58 -0.04
CA ASP A 876 -48.34 42.28 1.39
C ASP A 876 -47.21 42.97 2.15
N ALA A 877 -46.03 43.14 1.53
CA ALA A 877 -44.92 43.92 2.07
C ALA A 877 -45.28 45.40 2.34
N ARG A 878 -46.35 45.92 1.73
CA ARG A 878 -46.89 47.27 1.98
C ARG A 878 -47.97 47.29 3.07
N GLY A 879 -48.33 46.13 3.60
CA GLY A 879 -49.24 45.97 4.72
C GLY A 879 -48.57 46.23 6.08
N PRO A 880 -49.34 46.24 7.17
CA PRO A 880 -50.80 46.12 7.20
C PRO A 880 -51.52 47.36 6.64
N PHE A 881 -52.68 47.15 6.00
CA PHE A 881 -53.47 48.22 5.40
C PHE A 881 -54.49 48.80 6.38
N ALA A 882 -54.51 50.13 6.54
CA ALA A 882 -55.38 50.80 7.49
C ALA A 882 -56.88 50.78 7.11
N ASP A 883 -57.19 50.70 5.82
CA ASP A 883 -58.53 50.59 5.28
C ASP A 883 -58.51 49.94 3.89
N HIS A 884 -59.68 49.58 3.37
CA HIS A 884 -59.84 49.01 2.02
C HIS A 884 -59.24 49.91 0.94
N GLY A 885 -59.35 51.23 1.09
CA GLY A 885 -58.76 52.18 0.16
C GLY A 885 -57.23 52.12 0.15
N ALA A 886 -56.59 51.78 1.26
CA ALA A 886 -55.15 51.59 1.38
C ALA A 886 -54.68 50.32 0.67
N LEU A 887 -55.40 49.20 0.80
CA LEU A 887 -55.16 47.98 0.04
C LEU A 887 -55.28 48.24 -1.47
N VAL A 888 -56.39 48.85 -1.92
CA VAL A 888 -56.61 49.15 -3.35
C VAL A 888 -55.52 50.08 -3.89
N ARG A 889 -55.04 51.05 -3.10
CA ARG A 889 -53.90 51.90 -3.49
C ARG A 889 -52.61 51.10 -3.60
N ALA A 890 -52.32 50.20 -2.65
CA ALA A 890 -51.13 49.36 -2.70
C ALA A 890 -51.15 48.44 -3.93
N VAL A 891 -52.26 47.76 -4.20
CA VAL A 891 -52.45 46.93 -5.41
C VAL A 891 -52.27 47.77 -6.68
N ARG A 892 -52.86 48.97 -6.73
CA ARG A 892 -52.68 49.87 -7.88
C ARG A 892 -51.23 50.21 -8.11
N ASP A 893 -50.55 50.64 -7.06
CA ASP A 893 -49.20 51.17 -7.17
C ASP A 893 -48.21 50.04 -7.49
N THR A 894 -48.41 48.82 -6.97
CA THR A 894 -47.66 47.62 -7.36
C THR A 894 -47.99 47.20 -8.81
N ALA A 895 -49.26 47.16 -9.21
CA ALA A 895 -49.68 46.79 -10.57
C ALA A 895 -49.20 47.77 -11.65
N VAL A 896 -49.07 49.05 -11.31
CA VAL A 896 -48.47 50.06 -12.19
C VAL A 896 -46.96 49.82 -12.32
N ALA A 897 -46.25 49.65 -11.19
CA ALA A 897 -44.81 49.41 -11.21
C ALA A 897 -44.44 48.14 -12.00
N TRP A 898 -45.18 47.05 -11.81
CA TRP A 898 -44.95 45.77 -12.48
C TRP A 898 -45.30 45.81 -13.97
N ARG A 899 -46.36 46.55 -14.35
CA ARG A 899 -46.63 46.82 -15.76
C ARG A 899 -45.52 47.64 -16.40
N ASP A 900 -45.01 48.66 -15.72
CA ASP A 900 -43.93 49.50 -16.23
C ASP A 900 -42.60 48.73 -16.35
N ALA A 901 -42.41 47.70 -15.52
CA ALA A 901 -41.32 46.73 -15.62
C ALA A 901 -41.55 45.61 -16.67
N GLY A 902 -42.72 45.57 -17.32
CA GLY A 902 -43.07 44.57 -18.32
C GLY A 902 -43.52 43.22 -17.77
N LEU A 903 -43.72 43.10 -16.46
CA LEU A 903 -44.15 41.87 -15.77
C LEU A 903 -45.68 41.66 -15.82
N LEU A 904 -46.44 42.71 -16.16
CA LEU A 904 -47.89 42.66 -16.34
C LEU A 904 -48.32 43.38 -17.62
N SER A 905 -49.33 42.86 -18.29
CA SER A 905 -50.05 43.57 -19.34
C SER A 905 -50.96 44.65 -18.77
N ARG A 906 -51.42 45.56 -19.64
CA ARG A 906 -52.39 46.60 -19.28
C ARG A 906 -53.71 45.99 -18.78
N ASP A 907 -54.13 44.88 -19.38
CA ASP A 907 -55.40 44.22 -19.06
C ASP A 907 -55.30 43.48 -17.71
N GLU A 908 -54.18 42.82 -17.44
CA GLU A 908 -53.90 42.17 -16.15
C GLU A 908 -53.83 43.20 -15.01
N SER A 909 -53.12 44.31 -15.21
CA SER A 909 -53.04 45.42 -14.25
C SER A 909 -54.45 45.97 -13.90
N GLN A 910 -55.34 46.09 -14.89
CA GLN A 910 -56.72 46.53 -14.69
C GLN A 910 -57.59 45.46 -14.02
N ALA A 911 -57.37 44.18 -14.30
CA ALA A 911 -58.09 43.07 -13.69
C ALA A 911 -57.75 42.93 -12.19
N LEU A 912 -56.46 43.02 -11.82
CA LEU A 912 -55.98 43.05 -10.44
C LEU A 912 -56.62 44.20 -9.65
N LEU A 913 -56.62 45.39 -10.24
CA LEU A 913 -57.26 46.58 -9.68
C LEU A 913 -58.77 46.42 -9.48
N THR A 914 -59.44 45.79 -10.45
CA THR A 914 -60.88 45.56 -10.39
C THR A 914 -61.23 44.53 -9.31
N ALA A 915 -60.41 43.47 -9.18
CA ALA A 915 -60.56 42.47 -8.12
C ALA A 915 -60.37 43.08 -6.74
N ALA A 916 -59.28 43.84 -6.53
CA ALA A 916 -59.03 44.54 -5.27
C ALA A 916 -60.11 45.58 -4.95
N ALA A 917 -60.64 46.31 -5.94
CA ALA A 917 -61.71 47.27 -5.70
C ALA A 917 -63.05 46.61 -5.31
N ARG A 918 -63.27 45.38 -5.80
CA ARG A 918 -64.49 44.58 -5.56
C ARG A 918 -64.40 43.68 -4.33
N SER A 919 -63.20 43.43 -3.81
CA SER A 919 -63.07 42.65 -2.58
C SER A 919 -63.79 43.38 -1.45
N GLU A 920 -64.51 42.63 -0.62
CA GLU A 920 -65.04 43.20 0.62
C GLU A 920 -63.84 43.57 1.50
N ALA A 921 -63.95 44.67 2.26
CA ALA A 921 -62.87 45.14 3.12
C ALA A 921 -62.39 43.99 4.04
N LEU A 922 -61.06 43.87 4.21
CA LEU A 922 -60.39 42.92 5.10
C LEU A 922 -61.11 42.73 6.45
#